data_AF-A0A2X3CEJ9-F1
#
_entry.id   AF-A0A2X3CEJ9-F1
#
_cell.length_a   1.000
_cell.length_b   1.000
_cell.length_c   1.000
_cell.angle_alpha   90.00
_cell.angle_beta   90.00
_cell.angle_gamma   90.00
#
_symmetry.space_group_name_H-M   'P 1'
#
loop_
_entity.id
_entity.type
_entity.pdbx_description
1 polymer ?
#
loop_
_entity_poly.entity_id
_entity_poly.type
_entity_poly.pdbx_seq_one_letter_code
_entity_poly.pdbx_strand_id
1 'polypeptide(L)'
;MSTIDNLDAHTPMMQQYLKLKAQHPDILLFYRMGDFYELFYDDAKRASQLLDISLTKRGASAGEPIPMAGIPHHAVENYLAKLVNQGESVAICEQIGDPATTKGPVERKVVRIVTPGTISDEALLQERQDNLLAAIWQDSKGFGYATLDISSGRFRLSEPADRETMAAELQRTNPAELLYAEDFAESSLIEGRRGLRRRPLWEFEIDTARQQLNLQFGTRDLVGFGVENAPRGLCAAGCLLQYVKDTQRTSLPHIRSITMERQQDSIIMDAATRRNLEITQNLAGGTDNTLASVLDCTVTPMGSRMLKRWLHMPVRDTAVLVERQQTIGALQERYTELQPVLRQVGDLERILARLALRTARPRDLARMRHALQQLPLLRELLADVDSQPVQKLREKMGEFTELRELLERAVIDAPPVLVRDGGVIAPGYSEELDEWRALADGATDYLDKLEIRERERLGLDTLKVGYNAVHGYYIQISRGQSHLAPIHYVRRQTLKNAERYIIPELKEYEDKVLTSKGKALALEKQLYDELFDLLLPHLADLQTSASALAELDVLVNLAERAETLNYCCPTFSDKPGIRISEGRHPVVEQVLKEPFIANPLQLAPQRRMLIITGPNMGGKSTYMRQTALIALLAYIGSYVPAQKVEIGPIDRIFTRVGAADDLASGRSTFMVEMTETANILHNATEHSLVLMDEIGRGTSTYDGLSLAWACAENLANKIKALTLFATHYFELTQLPEKMEGVANVHLDALEHGDTIAFMHSVQDGAASKSYGLAVAALAGCRKR
;
A
#
# COMPACT_ATOMS: atom_id res chain seq x y z
N MET A 1 28.39 -31.06 13.62
CA MET A 1 29.57 -30.95 14.49
C MET A 1 30.79 -30.77 13.61
N SER A 2 31.22 -29.53 13.41
CA SER A 2 32.42 -29.17 12.65
C SER A 2 32.83 -27.76 13.07
N THR A 3 34.11 -27.65 13.44
CA THR A 3 34.91 -26.47 13.77
C THR A 3 34.34 -25.47 14.78
N ILE A 4 35.00 -25.39 15.95
CA ILE A 4 35.01 -24.18 16.77
C ILE A 4 35.70 -23.13 15.90
N ASP A 5 34.93 -22.26 15.25
CA ASP A 5 35.44 -21.26 14.30
C ASP A 5 36.24 -20.19 15.07
N ASN A 6 37.55 -20.45 15.19
CA ASN A 6 38.49 -19.43 15.60
C ASN A 6 38.51 -18.35 14.51
N LEU A 7 38.06 -17.13 14.83
CA LEU A 7 38.01 -15.99 13.90
C LEU A 7 39.37 -15.78 13.18
N ASP A 8 40.48 -16.11 13.84
CA ASP A 8 41.84 -15.99 13.30
C ASP A 8 42.10 -16.89 12.08
N ALA A 9 41.33 -17.98 11.90
CA ALA A 9 41.45 -18.87 10.74
C ALA A 9 40.77 -18.33 9.47
N HIS A 10 39.99 -17.25 9.59
CA HIS A 10 39.32 -16.60 8.46
C HIS A 10 40.16 -15.46 7.87
N THR A 11 39.97 -15.18 6.59
CA THR A 11 40.59 -14.01 5.96
C THR A 11 40.02 -12.73 6.58
N PRO A 12 40.76 -11.60 6.60
CA PRO A 12 40.26 -10.34 7.17
C PRO A 12 38.90 -9.91 6.59
N MET A 13 38.67 -10.18 5.32
CA MET A 13 37.39 -9.90 4.65
C MET A 13 36.25 -10.82 5.16
N MET A 14 36.52 -12.11 5.36
CA MET A 14 35.52 -13.03 5.94
C MET A 14 35.25 -12.75 7.41
N GLN A 15 36.26 -12.33 8.19
CA GLN A 15 36.04 -11.87 9.56
C GLN A 15 35.08 -10.66 9.61
N GLN A 16 35.26 -9.69 8.71
CA GLN A 16 34.36 -8.54 8.60
C GLN A 16 32.94 -8.97 8.17
N TYR A 17 32.82 -9.84 7.16
CA TYR A 17 31.54 -10.38 6.70
C TYR A 17 30.80 -11.14 7.80
N LEU A 18 31.46 -12.09 8.48
CA LEU A 18 30.85 -12.92 9.52
C LEU A 18 30.39 -12.08 10.71
N LYS A 19 31.13 -11.02 11.09
CA LYS A 19 30.69 -10.07 12.12
C LYS A 19 29.40 -9.36 11.74
N LEU A 20 29.27 -8.90 10.50
CA LEU A 20 28.06 -8.24 10.00
C LEU A 20 26.91 -9.24 9.83
N LYS A 21 27.20 -10.45 9.36
CA LYS A 21 26.20 -11.53 9.24
C LYS A 21 25.69 -11.99 10.60
N ALA A 22 26.52 -11.99 11.65
CA ALA A 22 26.09 -12.31 13.00
C ALA A 22 25.09 -11.30 13.58
N GLN A 23 25.08 -10.05 13.10
CA GLN A 23 24.05 -9.06 13.44
C GLN A 23 22.73 -9.31 12.70
N HIS A 24 22.76 -10.07 11.60
CA HIS A 24 21.64 -10.34 10.71
C HIS A 24 21.57 -11.84 10.35
N PRO A 25 21.44 -12.74 11.35
CA PRO A 25 21.59 -14.18 11.14
C PRO A 25 20.50 -14.77 10.22
N ASP A 26 19.26 -14.29 10.37
CA ASP A 26 18.07 -14.90 9.76
C ASP A 26 17.71 -14.34 8.37
N ILE A 27 18.40 -13.29 7.92
CA ILE A 27 18.07 -12.56 6.68
C ILE A 27 19.25 -12.53 5.72
N LEU A 28 19.01 -12.36 4.42
CA LEU A 28 20.06 -12.30 3.42
C LEU A 28 20.94 -11.05 3.61
N LEU A 29 22.25 -11.18 3.44
CA LEU A 29 23.19 -10.05 3.49
C LEU A 29 23.78 -9.77 2.10
N PHE A 30 23.39 -8.65 1.50
CA PHE A 30 24.02 -8.11 0.29
C PHE A 30 25.28 -7.35 0.67
N TYR A 31 26.44 -7.96 0.43
CA TYR A 31 27.74 -7.43 0.83
C TYR A 31 28.46 -6.74 -0.33
N ARG A 32 28.66 -5.42 -0.25
CA ARG A 32 29.28 -4.62 -1.32
C ARG A 32 30.75 -4.99 -1.54
N MET A 33 31.04 -5.42 -2.77
CA MET A 33 32.35 -5.88 -3.24
C MET A 33 32.64 -5.31 -4.63
N GLY A 34 33.30 -4.15 -4.67
CA GLY A 34 33.54 -3.45 -5.94
C GLY A 34 32.21 -3.08 -6.58
N ASP A 35 31.97 -3.55 -7.82
CA ASP A 35 30.72 -3.30 -8.56
C ASP A 35 29.59 -4.29 -8.30
N PHE A 36 29.78 -5.26 -7.39
CA PHE A 36 28.81 -6.30 -7.08
C PHE A 36 28.29 -6.22 -5.65
N TYR A 37 27.10 -6.76 -5.44
CA TYR A 37 26.64 -7.27 -4.16
C TYR A 37 26.84 -8.78 -4.15
N GLU A 38 27.67 -9.27 -3.23
CA GLU A 38 27.97 -10.69 -3.08
C GLU A 38 27.30 -11.24 -1.81
N LEU A 39 26.91 -12.50 -1.85
CA LEU A 39 26.41 -13.30 -0.73
C LEU A 39 27.28 -14.54 -0.58
N PHE A 40 27.44 -15.03 0.66
CA PHE A 40 28.29 -16.18 0.96
C PHE A 40 27.57 -17.28 1.73
N TYR A 41 28.12 -18.49 1.68
CA TYR A 41 27.62 -19.66 2.42
C TYR A 41 26.16 -19.99 2.10
N ASP A 42 25.30 -20.12 3.10
CA ASP A 42 23.90 -20.50 2.89
C ASP A 42 23.07 -19.39 2.26
N ASP A 43 23.42 -18.12 2.48
CA ASP A 43 22.81 -16.99 1.78
C ASP A 43 23.05 -17.10 0.27
N ALA A 44 24.24 -17.53 -0.16
CA ALA A 44 24.56 -17.73 -1.58
C ALA A 44 23.69 -18.84 -2.21
N LYS A 45 23.49 -19.96 -1.50
CA LYS A 45 22.66 -21.07 -1.98
C LYS A 45 21.20 -20.66 -2.09
N ARG A 46 20.67 -19.97 -1.06
CA ARG A 46 19.29 -19.45 -1.06
C ARG A 46 19.09 -18.41 -2.15
N ALA A 47 19.99 -17.43 -2.26
CA ALA A 47 19.89 -16.39 -3.29
C ALA A 47 19.97 -16.97 -4.71
N SER A 48 20.81 -17.99 -4.94
CA SER A 48 20.88 -18.69 -6.22
C SER A 48 19.53 -19.27 -6.64
N GLN A 49 18.82 -19.92 -5.72
CA GLN A 49 17.49 -20.51 -5.96
C GLN A 49 16.40 -19.44 -6.12
N LEU A 50 16.37 -18.45 -5.23
CA LEU A 50 15.31 -17.43 -5.20
C LEU A 50 15.41 -16.43 -6.35
N LEU A 51 16.64 -16.12 -6.79
CA LEU A 51 16.91 -15.09 -7.81
C LEU A 51 17.20 -15.66 -9.18
N ASP A 52 17.38 -16.98 -9.29
CA ASP A 52 17.85 -17.68 -10.49
C ASP A 52 19.19 -17.13 -10.99
N ILE A 53 20.19 -17.12 -10.09
CA ILE A 53 21.56 -16.68 -10.36
C ILE A 53 22.57 -17.79 -10.11
N SER A 54 23.69 -17.77 -10.84
CA SER A 54 24.71 -18.80 -10.76
C SER A 54 25.34 -18.90 -9.36
N LEU A 55 25.25 -20.09 -8.75
CA LEU A 55 26.04 -20.43 -7.56
C LEU A 55 27.46 -20.80 -7.97
N THR A 56 28.44 -20.09 -7.43
CA THR A 56 29.87 -20.34 -7.64
C THR A 56 30.60 -20.49 -6.30
N LYS A 57 31.93 -20.54 -6.31
CA LYS A 57 32.77 -20.62 -5.12
C LYS A 57 33.93 -19.65 -5.19
N ARG A 58 34.30 -19.05 -4.05
CA ARG A 58 35.39 -18.07 -3.93
C ARG A 58 36.45 -18.56 -2.94
N GLY A 59 37.64 -18.91 -3.45
CA GLY A 59 38.78 -19.29 -2.62
C GLY A 59 38.46 -20.37 -1.59
N ALA A 60 39.16 -20.33 -0.45
CA ALA A 60 38.85 -21.11 0.74
C ALA A 60 39.03 -20.26 2.01
N SER A 61 38.22 -20.50 3.03
CA SER A 61 38.38 -19.91 4.37
C SER A 61 38.26 -21.02 5.40
N ALA A 62 39.14 -21.04 6.41
CA ALA A 62 39.23 -22.12 7.39
C ALA A 62 39.34 -23.54 6.77
N GLY A 63 39.90 -23.66 5.55
CA GLY A 63 40.14 -24.93 4.87
C GLY A 63 39.04 -25.38 3.89
N GLU A 64 37.86 -24.76 3.90
CA GLU A 64 36.76 -25.11 2.99
C GLU A 64 36.48 -24.03 1.92
N PRO A 65 36.06 -24.41 0.69
CA PRO A 65 35.62 -23.46 -0.32
C PRO A 65 34.39 -22.68 0.11
N ILE A 66 34.37 -21.37 -0.15
CA ILE A 66 33.25 -20.50 0.25
C ILE A 66 32.21 -20.47 -0.88
N PRO A 67 30.97 -20.98 -0.69
CA PRO A 67 29.90 -20.78 -1.66
C PRO A 67 29.62 -19.30 -1.85
N MET A 68 29.44 -18.85 -3.09
CA MET A 68 29.24 -17.44 -3.44
C MET A 68 28.22 -17.29 -4.55
N ALA A 69 27.34 -16.29 -4.42
CA ALA A 69 26.48 -15.79 -5.48
C ALA A 69 26.52 -14.26 -5.45
N GLY A 70 26.23 -13.59 -6.56
CA GLY A 70 26.27 -12.13 -6.58
C GLY A 70 25.57 -11.51 -7.77
N ILE A 71 25.22 -10.25 -7.61
CA ILE A 71 24.51 -9.45 -8.60
C ILE A 71 25.23 -8.10 -8.81
N PRO A 72 25.18 -7.52 -10.02
CA PRO A 72 25.70 -6.18 -10.23
C PRO A 72 24.88 -5.16 -9.46
N HIS A 73 25.54 -4.17 -8.86
CA HIS A 73 24.85 -3.21 -7.98
C HIS A 73 23.84 -2.31 -8.68
N HIS A 74 24.07 -2.00 -9.95
CA HIS A 74 23.13 -1.21 -10.76
C HIS A 74 21.84 -1.98 -11.05
N ALA A 75 21.82 -3.30 -10.85
CA ALA A 75 20.64 -4.14 -11.04
C ALA A 75 19.94 -4.50 -9.71
N VAL A 76 20.40 -3.96 -8.57
CA VAL A 76 19.96 -4.38 -7.22
C VAL A 76 18.43 -4.28 -7.03
N GLU A 77 17.79 -3.24 -7.56
CA GLU A 77 16.34 -3.00 -7.42
C GLU A 77 15.50 -4.15 -7.96
N ASN A 78 15.84 -4.68 -9.13
CA ASN A 78 15.10 -5.77 -9.76
C ASN A 78 15.15 -7.05 -8.91
N TYR A 79 16.29 -7.30 -8.26
CA TYR A 79 16.45 -8.47 -7.39
C TYR A 79 15.78 -8.25 -6.03
N LEU A 80 15.83 -7.04 -5.48
CA LEU A 80 15.10 -6.69 -4.27
C LEU A 80 13.58 -6.85 -4.45
N ALA A 81 13.04 -6.43 -5.60
CA ALA A 81 11.62 -6.64 -5.93
C ALA A 81 11.23 -8.13 -5.87
N LYS A 82 12.05 -9.00 -6.46
CA LYS A 82 11.82 -10.46 -6.42
C LYS A 82 11.84 -11.03 -5.00
N LEU A 83 12.77 -10.59 -4.16
CA LEU A 83 12.91 -11.07 -2.78
C LEU A 83 11.77 -10.59 -1.89
N VAL A 84 11.44 -9.30 -1.99
CA VAL A 84 10.35 -8.69 -1.20
C VAL A 84 9.00 -9.31 -1.54
N ASN A 85 8.72 -9.58 -2.82
CA ASN A 85 7.49 -10.27 -3.24
C ASN A 85 7.37 -11.71 -2.68
N GLN A 86 8.50 -12.33 -2.31
CA GLN A 86 8.56 -13.64 -1.67
C GLN A 86 8.59 -13.54 -0.13
N GLY A 87 8.53 -12.33 0.44
CA GLY A 87 8.55 -12.10 1.88
C GLY A 87 9.94 -12.11 2.52
N GLU A 88 11.00 -12.11 1.72
CA GLU A 88 12.39 -12.16 2.18
C GLU A 88 12.91 -10.76 2.54
N SER A 89 13.64 -10.69 3.65
CA SER A 89 14.33 -9.48 4.09
C SER A 89 15.80 -9.51 3.67
N VAL A 90 16.37 -8.33 3.34
CA VAL A 90 17.75 -8.21 2.85
C VAL A 90 18.45 -7.04 3.53
N ALA A 91 19.56 -7.31 4.22
CA ALA A 91 20.47 -6.28 4.73
C ALA A 91 21.41 -5.79 3.63
N ILE A 92 21.47 -4.48 3.41
CA ILE A 92 22.34 -3.85 2.41
C ILE A 92 23.58 -3.31 3.11
N CYS A 93 24.72 -3.94 2.86
CA CYS A 93 26.01 -3.56 3.41
C CYS A 93 26.84 -2.82 2.37
N GLU A 94 27.14 -1.55 2.64
CA GLU A 94 27.92 -0.68 1.76
C GLU A 94 29.34 -0.45 2.28
N GLN A 95 30.22 0.00 1.37
CA GLN A 95 31.58 0.43 1.69
C GLN A 95 31.54 1.88 2.20
N ILE A 96 32.14 2.11 3.37
CA ILE A 96 32.23 3.42 4.01
C ILE A 96 33.70 3.88 3.95
N GLY A 97 33.93 5.07 3.39
CA GLY A 97 35.25 5.65 3.22
C GLY A 97 35.94 5.27 1.90
N ASP A 98 37.10 5.88 1.65
CA ASP A 98 37.83 5.74 0.39
C ASP A 98 38.79 4.52 0.44
N PRO A 99 38.65 3.53 -0.48
CA PRO A 99 39.59 2.42 -0.61
C PRO A 99 41.05 2.85 -0.79
N ALA A 100 41.32 4.01 -1.39
CA ALA A 100 42.67 4.49 -1.65
C ALA A 100 43.41 4.93 -0.37
N THR A 101 42.68 5.28 0.69
CA THR A 101 43.25 5.81 1.94
C THR A 101 43.34 4.77 3.06
N THR A 102 42.75 3.58 2.88
CA THR A 102 42.60 2.57 3.95
C THR A 102 43.58 1.40 3.78
N LYS A 103 44.42 1.13 4.78
CA LYS A 103 45.21 -0.11 4.85
C LYS A 103 44.34 -1.26 5.37
N GLY A 104 44.04 -2.24 4.52
CA GLY A 104 43.19 -3.40 4.84
C GLY A 104 41.79 -3.31 4.22
N PRO A 105 40.82 -4.15 4.63
CA PRO A 105 39.45 -4.05 4.15
C PRO A 105 38.85 -2.70 4.55
N VAL A 106 38.26 -2.00 3.59
CA VAL A 106 37.50 -0.76 3.80
C VAL A 106 36.41 -1.00 4.84
N GLU A 107 36.12 0.02 5.68
CA GLU A 107 35.03 -0.06 6.64
C GLU A 107 33.72 -0.37 5.91
N ARG A 108 32.87 -1.19 6.51
CA ARG A 108 31.60 -1.60 5.94
C ARG A 108 30.51 -1.54 6.98
N LYS A 109 29.36 -1.01 6.57
CA LYS A 109 28.18 -0.89 7.43
C LYS A 109 26.95 -1.33 6.69
N VAL A 110 26.05 -1.97 7.41
CA VAL A 110 24.67 -2.14 6.96
C VAL A 110 24.01 -0.76 7.04
N VAL A 111 23.68 -0.21 5.87
CA VAL A 111 23.10 1.15 5.75
C VAL A 111 21.58 1.12 5.75
N ARG A 112 20.99 -0.01 5.35
CA ARG A 112 19.54 -0.21 5.27
C ARG A 112 19.22 -1.70 5.30
N ILE A 113 18.06 -2.06 5.83
CA ILE A 113 17.49 -3.39 5.73
C ILE A 113 16.17 -3.27 4.95
N VAL A 114 16.10 -3.91 3.79
CA VAL A 114 14.91 -3.94 2.95
C VAL A 114 14.03 -5.08 3.45
N THR A 115 12.83 -4.75 3.93
CA THR A 115 11.85 -5.72 4.42
C THR A 115 10.48 -5.47 3.79
N PRO A 116 9.60 -6.48 3.69
CA PRO A 116 8.32 -6.31 2.99
C PRO A 116 7.45 -5.17 3.51
N GLY A 117 7.49 -4.84 4.81
CA GLY A 117 6.71 -3.76 5.40
C GLY A 117 7.40 -2.38 5.40
N THR A 118 8.69 -2.30 5.04
CA THR A 118 9.49 -1.07 5.20
C THR A 118 10.04 -0.51 3.88
N ILE A 119 9.47 -0.93 2.76
CA ILE A 119 9.77 -0.39 1.43
C ILE A 119 9.07 0.95 1.16
N SER A 120 9.81 1.90 0.59
CA SER A 120 9.32 3.22 0.15
C SER A 120 9.65 3.51 -1.32
N ASP A 121 10.49 2.67 -1.93
CA ASP A 121 10.92 2.78 -3.32
C ASP A 121 9.76 2.44 -4.26
N GLU A 122 9.54 3.28 -5.26
CA GLU A 122 8.44 3.13 -6.22
C GLU A 122 8.47 1.78 -6.95
N ALA A 123 9.66 1.30 -7.34
CA ALA A 123 9.81 0.03 -8.05
C ALA A 123 9.43 -1.22 -7.22
N LEU A 124 9.32 -1.09 -5.90
CA LEU A 124 8.99 -2.18 -4.98
C LEU A 124 7.53 -2.16 -4.54
N LEU A 125 6.83 -1.06 -4.79
CA LEU A 125 5.47 -0.81 -4.30
C LEU A 125 4.45 -0.94 -5.41
N GLN A 126 3.24 -1.37 -5.04
CA GLN A 126 2.08 -1.25 -5.91
C GLN A 126 1.45 0.12 -5.72
N GLU A 127 1.17 0.83 -6.81
CA GLU A 127 0.68 2.22 -6.77
C GLU A 127 -0.62 2.37 -5.96
N ARG A 128 -1.63 1.52 -6.25
CA ARG A 128 -2.99 1.66 -5.71
C ARG A 128 -3.27 0.80 -4.46
N GLN A 129 -2.24 0.30 -3.79
CA GLN A 129 -2.36 -0.50 -2.56
C GLN A 129 -1.47 0.07 -1.45
N ASP A 130 -1.99 0.11 -0.22
CA ASP A 130 -1.19 0.40 0.96
C ASP A 130 -0.26 -0.79 1.26
N ASN A 131 0.94 -0.49 1.76
CA ASN A 131 1.94 -1.50 2.14
C ASN A 131 2.32 -1.30 3.61
N LEU A 132 1.52 -1.90 4.50
CA LEU A 132 1.63 -1.65 5.94
C LEU A 132 2.62 -2.59 6.63
N LEU A 133 3.44 -2.02 7.50
CA LEU A 133 4.07 -2.74 8.60
C LEU A 133 3.10 -2.75 9.78
N ALA A 134 2.97 -3.88 10.46
CA ALA A 134 2.18 -3.98 11.67
C ALA A 134 2.96 -4.65 12.81
N ALA A 135 2.57 -4.33 14.04
CA ALA A 135 3.01 -5.02 15.24
C ALA A 135 1.79 -5.45 16.06
N ILE A 136 1.80 -6.69 16.51
CA ILE A 136 0.75 -7.30 17.34
C ILE A 136 1.35 -7.81 18.65
N TRP A 137 0.65 -7.54 19.73
CA TRP A 137 0.97 -8.00 21.07
C TRP A 137 -0.29 -8.47 21.79
N GLN A 138 -0.15 -9.43 22.70
CA GLN A 138 -1.26 -10.00 23.46
C GLN A 138 -0.91 -10.01 24.95
N ASP A 139 -1.89 -9.64 25.78
CA ASP A 139 -1.84 -9.86 27.22
C ASP A 139 -3.02 -10.72 27.68
N SER A 140 -3.15 -10.92 28.99
CA SER A 140 -4.25 -11.70 29.59
C SER A 140 -5.66 -11.15 29.32
N LYS A 141 -5.80 -9.89 28.91
CA LYS A 141 -7.09 -9.18 28.77
C LYS A 141 -7.47 -8.86 27.33
N GLY A 142 -6.53 -8.91 26.39
CA GLY A 142 -6.78 -8.64 24.98
C GLY A 142 -5.49 -8.33 24.24
N PHE A 143 -5.57 -7.40 23.29
CA PHE A 143 -4.48 -7.17 22.36
C PHE A 143 -4.05 -5.70 22.26
N GLY A 144 -2.78 -5.51 21.88
CA GLY A 144 -2.24 -4.27 21.36
C GLY A 144 -1.93 -4.42 19.87
N TYR A 145 -2.34 -3.45 19.06
CA TYR A 145 -2.06 -3.44 17.63
C TYR A 145 -1.59 -2.08 17.17
N ALA A 146 -0.57 -2.06 16.30
CA ALA A 146 -0.10 -0.84 15.68
C ALA A 146 0.21 -1.07 14.20
N THR A 147 -0.04 -0.06 13.37
CA THR A 147 0.28 -0.09 11.94
C THR A 147 0.97 1.18 11.50
N LEU A 148 1.91 1.03 10.56
CA LEU A 148 2.60 2.13 9.92
C LEU A 148 2.64 1.91 8.41
N ASP A 149 2.26 2.95 7.68
CA ASP A 149 2.65 3.10 6.29
C ASP A 149 3.92 3.96 6.23
N ILE A 150 5.07 3.31 5.99
CA ILE A 150 6.35 3.99 5.92
C ILE A 150 6.42 5.00 4.75
N SER A 151 5.60 4.77 3.72
CA SER A 151 5.56 5.55 2.49
C SER A 151 4.63 6.76 2.56
N SER A 152 3.94 6.97 3.69
CA SER A 152 3.14 8.18 3.95
C SER A 152 3.41 8.80 5.33
N GLY A 153 3.93 8.02 6.28
CA GLY A 153 4.10 8.41 7.68
C GLY A 153 2.84 8.19 8.53
N ARG A 154 1.80 7.56 7.97
CA ARG A 154 0.55 7.28 8.70
C ARG A 154 0.78 6.21 9.77
N PHE A 155 0.79 6.62 11.03
CA PHE A 155 0.95 5.75 12.20
C PHE A 155 -0.37 5.65 12.99
N ARG A 156 -0.83 4.43 13.23
CA ARG A 156 -2.07 4.13 13.98
C ARG A 156 -1.84 3.09 15.06
N LEU A 157 -2.64 3.15 16.12
CA LEU A 157 -2.75 2.09 17.12
C LEU A 157 -4.22 1.78 17.46
N SER A 158 -4.47 0.56 17.92
CA SER A 158 -5.76 0.14 18.45
C SER A 158 -5.56 -0.89 19.57
N GLU A 159 -6.58 -1.07 20.40
CA GLU A 159 -6.61 -2.11 21.45
C GLU A 159 -7.81 -3.05 21.25
N PRO A 160 -7.72 -4.01 20.32
CA PRO A 160 -8.78 -5.01 20.13
C PRO A 160 -9.03 -5.80 21.43
N ALA A 161 -10.30 -5.87 21.82
CA ALA A 161 -10.71 -6.50 23.08
C ALA A 161 -10.65 -8.03 23.03
N ASP A 162 -11.00 -8.61 21.89
CA ASP A 162 -11.17 -10.05 21.70
C ASP A 162 -10.52 -10.55 20.40
N ARG A 163 -10.49 -11.87 20.26
CA ARG A 163 -9.87 -12.61 19.15
C ARG A 163 -10.53 -12.25 17.82
N GLU A 164 -11.85 -12.13 17.80
CA GLU A 164 -12.65 -11.87 16.61
C GLU A 164 -12.41 -10.44 16.08
N THR A 165 -12.37 -9.45 16.99
CA THR A 165 -12.04 -8.07 16.62
C THR A 165 -10.61 -7.98 16.12
N MET A 166 -9.66 -8.68 16.75
CA MET A 166 -8.28 -8.73 16.25
C MET A 166 -8.18 -9.36 14.85
N ALA A 167 -8.90 -10.47 14.61
CA ALA A 167 -8.95 -11.08 13.29
C ALA A 167 -9.50 -10.11 12.22
N ALA A 168 -10.56 -9.37 12.56
CA ALA A 168 -11.12 -8.34 11.68
C ALA A 168 -10.14 -7.20 11.39
N GLU A 169 -9.36 -6.77 12.39
CA GLU A 169 -8.31 -5.75 12.25
C GLU A 169 -7.16 -6.22 11.35
N LEU A 170 -6.69 -7.46 11.52
CA LEU A 170 -5.68 -8.07 10.65
C LEU A 170 -6.17 -8.21 9.21
N GLN A 171 -7.45 -8.51 8.99
CA GLN A 171 -8.03 -8.55 7.65
C GLN A 171 -8.21 -7.15 7.05
N ARG A 172 -8.65 -6.17 7.86
CA ARG A 172 -8.82 -4.77 7.44
C ARG A 172 -7.49 -4.15 6.99
N THR A 173 -6.45 -4.33 7.79
CA THR A 173 -5.14 -3.69 7.57
C THR A 173 -4.23 -4.51 6.66
N ASN A 174 -4.44 -5.83 6.57
CA ASN A 174 -3.72 -6.75 5.68
C ASN A 174 -2.20 -6.47 5.56
N PRO A 175 -1.46 -6.46 6.69
CA PRO A 175 -0.06 -6.04 6.69
C PRO A 175 0.81 -6.87 5.74
N ALA A 176 1.76 -6.20 5.10
CA ALA A 176 2.78 -6.85 4.28
C ALA A 176 3.83 -7.56 5.15
N GLU A 177 4.04 -7.04 6.36
CA GLU A 177 4.93 -7.61 7.37
C GLU A 177 4.31 -7.42 8.76
N LEU A 178 4.33 -8.49 9.58
CA LEU A 178 3.70 -8.53 10.89
C LEU A 178 4.71 -8.94 11.97
N LEU A 179 5.07 -7.99 12.81
CA LEU A 179 5.88 -8.20 14.01
C LEU A 179 5.01 -8.76 15.12
N TYR A 180 5.42 -9.84 15.77
CA TYR A 180 4.68 -10.42 16.88
C TYR A 180 5.61 -10.84 18.02
N ALA A 181 5.13 -10.70 19.26
CA ALA A 181 5.90 -11.08 20.45
C ALA A 181 6.09 -12.60 20.55
N GLU A 182 7.23 -13.02 21.09
CA GLU A 182 7.59 -14.43 21.19
C GLU A 182 6.67 -15.28 22.08
N ASP A 183 5.94 -14.65 23.00
CA ASP A 183 4.98 -15.25 23.94
C ASP A 183 3.53 -15.22 23.45
N PHE A 184 3.31 -14.84 22.18
CA PHE A 184 1.96 -14.73 21.60
C PHE A 184 1.21 -16.08 21.65
N ALA A 185 0.08 -16.11 22.36
CA ALA A 185 -0.64 -17.35 22.65
C ALA A 185 -1.58 -17.78 21.52
N GLU A 186 -2.26 -16.84 20.87
CA GLU A 186 -3.28 -17.11 19.84
C GLU A 186 -2.67 -17.31 18.44
N SER A 187 -1.77 -18.28 18.27
CA SER A 187 -1.01 -18.49 17.02
C SER A 187 -1.91 -18.63 15.78
N SER A 188 -3.12 -19.18 15.94
CA SER A 188 -4.12 -19.31 14.87
C SER A 188 -4.50 -17.99 14.16
N LEU A 189 -4.31 -16.84 14.80
CA LEU A 189 -4.57 -15.52 14.19
C LEU A 189 -3.47 -15.10 13.20
N ILE A 190 -2.25 -15.57 13.41
CA ILE A 190 -1.06 -15.11 12.69
C ILE A 190 -0.45 -16.18 11.79
N GLU A 191 -0.70 -17.46 12.06
CA GLU A 191 -0.23 -18.57 11.23
C GLU A 191 -0.67 -18.43 9.76
N GLY A 192 0.24 -18.73 8.83
CA GLY A 192 -0.02 -18.63 7.40
C GLY A 192 -0.04 -17.20 6.83
N ARG A 193 0.11 -16.16 7.66
CA ARG A 193 0.24 -14.78 7.17
C ARG A 193 1.63 -14.55 6.57
N ARG A 194 1.69 -13.71 5.53
CA ARG A 194 2.94 -13.29 4.89
C ARG A 194 3.76 -12.39 5.82
N GLY A 195 5.09 -12.43 5.66
CA GLY A 195 5.99 -11.49 6.34
C GLY A 195 5.96 -11.56 7.87
N LEU A 196 5.71 -12.74 8.47
CA LEU A 196 5.76 -12.90 9.92
C LEU A 196 7.18 -12.69 10.45
N ARG A 197 7.29 -11.94 11.56
CA ARG A 197 8.55 -11.67 12.24
C ARG A 197 8.37 -11.85 13.75
N ARG A 198 8.96 -12.92 14.29
CA ARG A 198 9.01 -13.15 15.73
C ARG A 198 9.95 -12.13 16.35
N ARG A 199 9.50 -11.42 17.39
CA ARG A 199 10.27 -10.39 18.10
C ARG A 199 10.40 -10.71 19.59
N PRO A 200 11.53 -10.38 20.22
CA PRO A 200 11.72 -10.54 21.65
C PRO A 200 10.72 -9.74 22.47
N LEU A 201 10.37 -10.23 23.67
CA LEU A 201 9.38 -9.55 24.53
C LEU A 201 9.81 -8.14 24.97
N TRP A 202 11.12 -7.89 25.14
CA TRP A 202 11.64 -6.60 25.59
C TRP A 202 11.37 -5.45 24.62
N GLU A 203 11.09 -5.74 23.34
CA GLU A 203 10.74 -4.71 22.35
C GLU A 203 9.33 -4.17 22.52
N PHE A 204 8.49 -4.88 23.28
CA PHE A 204 7.12 -4.49 23.62
C PHE A 204 7.03 -3.87 25.03
N GLU A 205 8.16 -3.52 25.64
CA GLU A 205 8.18 -2.90 26.96
C GLU A 205 7.63 -1.45 26.90
N ILE A 206 6.73 -1.12 27.84
CA ILE A 206 5.92 0.11 27.79
C ILE A 206 6.74 1.38 28.03
N ASP A 207 7.69 1.37 28.97
CA ASP A 207 8.49 2.55 29.30
C ASP A 207 9.42 2.92 28.14
N THR A 208 10.03 1.91 27.52
CA THR A 208 10.84 2.02 26.31
C THR A 208 9.99 2.52 25.13
N ALA A 209 8.79 1.99 24.95
CA ALA A 209 7.87 2.45 23.91
C ALA A 209 7.52 3.93 24.09
N ARG A 210 7.14 4.34 25.30
CA ARG A 210 6.85 5.75 25.64
C ARG A 210 8.05 6.65 25.38
N GLN A 211 9.24 6.23 25.79
CA GLN A 211 10.47 6.99 25.59
C GLN A 211 10.79 7.16 24.11
N GLN A 212 10.70 6.10 23.31
CA GLN A 212 10.99 6.14 21.87
C GLN A 212 9.97 6.95 21.07
N LEU A 213 8.68 6.83 21.40
CA LEU A 213 7.60 7.59 20.77
C LEU A 213 7.71 9.09 21.08
N ASN A 214 7.92 9.46 22.36
CA ASN A 214 8.12 10.85 22.75
C ASN A 214 9.37 11.45 22.09
N LEU A 215 10.47 10.69 22.03
CA LEU A 215 11.68 11.13 21.33
C LEU A 215 11.43 11.35 19.83
N GLN A 216 10.66 10.47 19.19
CA GLN A 216 10.31 10.58 17.78
C GLN A 216 9.43 11.80 17.49
N PHE A 217 8.46 12.09 18.36
CA PHE A 217 7.51 13.20 18.17
C PHE A 217 8.00 14.53 18.76
N GLY A 218 9.11 14.53 19.50
CA GLY A 218 9.61 15.73 20.19
C GLY A 218 8.69 16.18 21.32
N THR A 219 7.92 15.28 21.93
CA THR A 219 6.95 15.56 22.99
C THR A 219 7.44 15.09 24.36
N ARG A 220 6.87 15.62 25.44
CA ARG A 220 7.15 15.14 26.82
C ARG A 220 6.29 13.94 27.18
N ASP A 221 5.05 13.94 26.73
CA ASP A 221 4.05 12.91 26.92
C ASP A 221 3.22 12.75 25.63
N LEU A 222 2.36 11.74 25.59
CA LEU A 222 1.53 11.43 24.42
C LEU A 222 0.06 11.86 24.62
N VAL A 223 -0.20 12.77 25.57
CA VAL A 223 -1.56 13.25 25.88
C VAL A 223 -2.18 13.94 24.67
N GLY A 224 -1.40 14.78 23.97
CA GLY A 224 -1.87 15.52 22.79
C GLY A 224 -2.26 14.63 21.60
N PHE A 225 -1.75 13.40 21.54
CA PHE A 225 -2.11 12.40 20.53
C PHE A 225 -3.31 11.53 20.94
N GLY A 226 -3.78 11.66 22.19
CA GLY A 226 -4.90 10.88 22.72
C GLY A 226 -4.59 9.39 22.97
N VAL A 227 -3.30 9.02 23.04
CA VAL A 227 -2.85 7.63 23.18
C VAL A 227 -2.21 7.30 24.54
N GLU A 228 -2.01 8.31 25.40
CA GLU A 228 -1.36 8.17 26.72
C GLU A 228 -1.98 7.04 27.58
N ASN A 229 -3.29 6.83 27.44
CA ASN A 229 -4.09 5.86 28.18
C ASN A 229 -4.23 4.50 27.48
N ALA A 230 -3.49 4.23 26.39
CA ALA A 230 -3.59 3.01 25.59
C ALA A 230 -2.30 2.17 25.66
N PRO A 231 -1.91 1.64 26.84
CA PRO A 231 -0.62 0.98 27.02
C PRO A 231 -0.43 -0.24 26.13
N ARG A 232 -1.50 -1.01 25.82
CA ARG A 232 -1.36 -2.20 24.97
C ARG A 232 -1.02 -1.79 23.53
N GLY A 233 -1.71 -0.78 23.02
CA GLY A 233 -1.40 -0.19 21.71
C GLY A 233 0.00 0.43 21.67
N LEU A 234 0.42 1.09 22.76
CA LEU A 234 1.75 1.70 22.86
C LEU A 234 2.88 0.66 22.84
N CYS A 235 2.74 -0.48 23.52
CA CYS A 235 3.70 -1.59 23.45
C CYS A 235 3.95 -2.04 21.99
N ALA A 236 2.87 -2.26 21.24
CA ALA A 236 2.96 -2.62 19.82
C ALA A 236 3.60 -1.49 18.99
N ALA A 237 3.20 -0.24 19.21
CA ALA A 237 3.77 0.92 18.51
C ALA A 237 5.27 1.12 18.81
N GLY A 238 5.71 0.82 20.04
CA GLY A 238 7.11 0.87 20.45
C GLY A 238 7.97 -0.15 19.70
N CYS A 239 7.54 -1.40 19.62
CA CYS A 239 8.20 -2.44 18.82
C CYS A 239 8.27 -2.02 17.34
N LEU A 240 7.15 -1.53 16.80
CA LEU A 240 7.06 -1.09 15.41
C LEU A 240 8.08 0.02 15.11
N LEU A 241 8.12 1.06 15.94
CA LEU A 241 9.02 2.20 15.74
C LEU A 241 10.50 1.78 15.84
N GLN A 242 10.84 0.90 16.78
CA GLN A 242 12.21 0.36 16.90
C GLN A 242 12.62 -0.39 15.63
N TYR A 243 11.74 -1.23 15.10
CA TYR A 243 11.98 -1.97 13.86
C TYR A 243 12.20 -1.04 12.65
N VAL A 244 11.39 0.01 12.53
CA VAL A 244 11.52 0.98 11.44
C VAL A 244 12.83 1.76 11.55
N LYS A 245 13.25 2.14 12.77
CA LYS A 245 14.53 2.80 12.99
C LYS A 245 15.71 1.90 12.61
N ASP A 246 15.68 0.60 12.95
CA ASP A 246 16.75 -0.34 12.58
C ASP A 246 16.79 -0.65 11.07
N THR A 247 15.62 -0.73 10.42
CA THR A 247 15.55 -0.98 8.97
C THR A 247 15.97 0.22 8.13
N GLN A 248 15.56 1.44 8.50
CA GLN A 248 15.89 2.65 7.73
C GLN A 248 17.23 3.27 8.11
N ARG A 249 17.64 3.19 9.39
CA ARG A 249 18.89 3.75 9.93
C ARG A 249 19.11 5.24 9.68
N THR A 250 18.03 5.97 9.44
CA THR A 250 17.98 7.41 9.24
C THR A 250 16.91 8.04 10.13
N SER A 251 16.90 9.36 10.24
CA SER A 251 15.78 10.08 10.85
C SER A 251 14.51 9.87 10.04
N LEU A 252 13.36 9.81 10.73
CA LEU A 252 12.04 9.55 10.12
C LEU A 252 11.12 10.77 10.30
N PRO A 253 11.43 11.95 9.75
CA PRO A 253 10.74 13.21 10.09
C PRO A 253 9.28 13.25 9.62
N HIS A 254 8.90 12.41 8.65
CA HIS A 254 7.50 12.29 8.18
C HIS A 254 6.60 11.53 9.16
N ILE A 255 7.17 10.80 10.12
CA ILE A 255 6.42 10.14 11.21
C ILE A 255 6.33 11.10 12.39
N ARG A 256 5.36 12.01 12.32
CA ARG A 256 5.19 13.13 13.27
C ARG A 256 3.99 13.01 14.21
N SER A 257 3.14 12.00 14.01
CA SER A 257 1.94 11.81 14.81
C SER A 257 1.57 10.34 14.86
N ILE A 258 0.88 9.95 15.93
CA ILE A 258 0.18 8.67 16.08
C ILE A 258 -1.29 8.95 16.43
N THR A 259 -2.20 8.04 16.07
CA THR A 259 -3.63 8.19 16.35
C THR A 259 -4.21 6.87 16.83
N MET A 260 -5.02 6.92 17.89
CA MET A 260 -5.81 5.78 18.35
C MET A 260 -7.05 5.60 17.48
N GLU A 261 -7.24 4.40 16.94
CA GLU A 261 -8.49 4.00 16.30
C GLU A 261 -9.37 3.35 17.37
N ARG A 262 -10.46 4.03 17.74
CA ARG A 262 -11.42 3.51 18.71
C ARG A 262 -12.55 2.80 17.99
N GLN A 263 -12.97 1.67 18.56
CA GLN A 263 -14.09 0.86 18.06
C GLN A 263 -15.36 1.69 17.82
N GLN A 264 -15.64 2.66 18.70
CA GLN A 264 -16.85 3.48 18.63
C GLN A 264 -16.85 4.53 17.51
N ASP A 265 -15.69 4.86 16.93
CA ASP A 265 -15.55 5.96 15.94
C ASP A 265 -15.90 5.49 14.52
N SER A 266 -15.96 4.17 14.31
CA SER A 266 -16.22 3.54 13.01
C SER A 266 -17.25 2.42 13.09
N ILE A 267 -17.87 2.08 11.97
CA ILE A 267 -18.69 0.87 11.87
C ILE A 267 -17.77 -0.35 11.84
N ILE A 268 -17.94 -1.22 12.82
CA ILE A 268 -17.15 -2.45 12.92
C ILE A 268 -17.73 -3.47 11.95
N MET A 269 -16.87 -4.01 11.09
CA MET A 269 -17.18 -5.11 10.19
C MET A 269 -16.22 -6.24 10.50
N ASP A 270 -16.77 -7.41 10.82
CA ASP A 270 -15.97 -8.61 11.05
C ASP A 270 -15.31 -9.10 9.75
N ALA A 271 -14.43 -10.09 9.91
CA ALA A 271 -13.70 -10.72 8.84
C ALA A 271 -14.61 -11.26 7.72
N ALA A 272 -15.66 -11.98 8.13
CA ALA A 272 -16.66 -12.56 7.23
C ALA A 272 -17.39 -11.48 6.43
N THR A 273 -17.82 -10.39 7.08
CA THR A 273 -18.48 -9.23 6.47
C THR A 273 -17.63 -8.61 5.38
N ARG A 274 -16.36 -8.32 5.65
CA ARG A 274 -15.46 -7.71 4.65
C ARG A 274 -15.29 -8.59 3.41
N ARG A 275 -15.19 -9.90 3.62
CA ARG A 275 -15.06 -10.89 2.54
C ARG A 275 -16.35 -11.04 1.75
N ASN A 276 -17.50 -11.17 2.43
CA ASN A 276 -18.81 -11.40 1.82
C ASN A 276 -19.37 -10.17 1.09
N LEU A 277 -18.99 -8.97 1.52
CA LEU A 277 -19.32 -7.72 0.84
C LEU A 277 -18.36 -7.39 -0.31
N GLU A 278 -17.31 -8.20 -0.52
CA GLU A 278 -16.34 -8.08 -1.62
C GLU A 278 -15.83 -6.63 -1.81
N ILE A 279 -15.44 -5.99 -0.69
CA ILE A 279 -15.16 -4.54 -0.66
C ILE A 279 -14.00 -4.19 -1.60
N THR A 280 -12.85 -4.84 -1.44
CA THR A 280 -11.64 -4.63 -2.26
C THR A 280 -11.10 -5.92 -2.87
N GLN A 281 -11.62 -7.08 -2.43
CA GLN A 281 -11.22 -8.39 -2.89
C GLN A 281 -12.48 -9.26 -3.04
N ASN A 282 -12.58 -9.98 -4.16
CA ASN A 282 -13.68 -10.92 -4.39
C ASN A 282 -13.44 -12.26 -3.68
N LEU A 283 -14.46 -13.12 -3.63
CA LEU A 283 -14.39 -14.41 -2.91
C LEU A 283 -13.29 -15.36 -3.43
N ALA A 284 -12.91 -15.22 -4.70
CA ALA A 284 -11.84 -15.97 -5.36
C ALA A 284 -10.43 -15.38 -5.13
N GLY A 285 -10.33 -14.21 -4.49
CA GLY A 285 -9.08 -13.55 -4.14
C GLY A 285 -8.60 -12.48 -5.14
N GLY A 286 -9.32 -12.28 -6.25
CA GLY A 286 -9.03 -11.23 -7.24
C GLY A 286 -9.62 -9.86 -6.89
N THR A 287 -9.35 -8.85 -7.71
CA THR A 287 -9.85 -7.47 -7.54
C THR A 287 -11.05 -7.12 -8.42
N ASP A 288 -11.39 -7.99 -9.37
CA ASP A 288 -12.50 -7.80 -10.30
C ASP A 288 -13.85 -7.94 -9.59
N ASN A 289 -14.84 -7.18 -10.06
CA ASN A 289 -16.22 -7.20 -9.55
C ASN A 289 -16.30 -6.98 -8.03
N THR A 290 -15.51 -6.04 -7.53
CA THR A 290 -15.53 -5.59 -6.13
C THR A 290 -16.23 -4.24 -6.00
N LEU A 291 -16.61 -3.85 -4.79
CA LEU A 291 -17.14 -2.51 -4.55
C LEU A 291 -16.12 -1.44 -4.99
N ALA A 292 -14.86 -1.63 -4.65
CA ALA A 292 -13.78 -0.75 -5.06
C ALA A 292 -13.60 -0.69 -6.57
N SER A 293 -13.72 -1.79 -7.32
CA SER A 293 -13.57 -1.74 -8.79
C SER A 293 -14.63 -0.89 -9.49
N VAL A 294 -15.82 -0.74 -8.88
CA VAL A 294 -16.91 0.09 -9.42
C VAL A 294 -16.77 1.56 -9.02
N LEU A 295 -16.27 1.83 -7.81
CA LEU A 295 -16.20 3.18 -7.26
C LEU A 295 -14.86 3.88 -7.46
N ASP A 296 -13.77 3.14 -7.67
CA ASP A 296 -12.43 3.70 -7.78
C ASP A 296 -12.10 4.14 -9.21
N CYS A 297 -12.60 5.32 -9.58
CA CYS A 297 -12.19 6.07 -10.77
C CYS A 297 -11.26 7.24 -10.40
N THR A 298 -10.62 7.18 -9.22
CA THR A 298 -9.66 8.20 -8.76
C THR A 298 -8.50 8.33 -9.74
N VAL A 299 -8.01 9.56 -9.89
CA VAL A 299 -6.99 9.90 -10.88
C VAL A 299 -5.57 9.87 -10.31
N THR A 300 -5.42 9.84 -8.98
CA THR A 300 -4.13 9.73 -8.29
C THR A 300 -4.01 8.40 -7.53
N PRO A 301 -2.80 7.83 -7.40
CA PRO A 301 -2.58 6.64 -6.57
C PRO A 301 -2.95 6.84 -5.10
N MET A 302 -2.62 8.02 -4.53
CA MET A 302 -2.93 8.36 -3.14
C MET A 302 -4.44 8.49 -2.88
N GLY A 303 -5.21 9.01 -3.84
CA GLY A 303 -6.68 9.03 -3.80
C GLY A 303 -7.27 7.62 -3.80
N SER A 304 -6.82 6.74 -4.69
CA SER A 304 -7.24 5.32 -4.73
C SER A 304 -7.02 4.61 -3.40
N ARG A 305 -5.81 4.77 -2.81
CA ARG A 305 -5.50 4.19 -1.49
C ARG A 305 -6.42 4.77 -0.41
N MET A 306 -6.68 6.08 -0.43
CA MET A 306 -7.58 6.73 0.53
C MET A 306 -9.03 6.25 0.44
N LEU A 307 -9.59 6.12 -0.77
CA LEU A 307 -10.94 5.61 -0.98
C LEU A 307 -11.08 4.20 -0.39
N LYS A 308 -10.13 3.30 -0.66
CA LYS A 308 -10.15 1.93 -0.13
C LYS A 308 -10.10 1.90 1.39
N ARG A 309 -9.36 2.83 2.02
CA ARG A 309 -9.37 2.99 3.47
C ARG A 309 -10.74 3.42 3.99
N TRP A 310 -11.39 4.38 3.34
CA TRP A 310 -12.74 4.82 3.73
C TRP A 310 -13.74 3.68 3.61
N LEU A 311 -13.74 2.93 2.50
CA LEU A 311 -14.61 1.76 2.29
C LEU A 311 -14.43 0.69 3.38
N HIS A 312 -13.20 0.53 3.88
CA HIS A 312 -12.91 -0.40 4.96
C HIS A 312 -13.11 0.16 6.38
N MET A 313 -13.33 1.46 6.53
CA MET A 313 -13.52 2.12 7.82
C MET A 313 -14.59 3.21 7.71
N PRO A 314 -15.88 2.83 7.58
CA PRO A 314 -16.98 3.78 7.61
C PRO A 314 -17.00 4.51 8.95
N VAL A 315 -17.12 5.84 8.93
CA VAL A 315 -17.03 6.69 10.12
C VAL A 315 -18.41 6.91 10.72
N ARG A 316 -18.52 7.05 12.04
CA ARG A 316 -19.80 7.26 12.73
C ARG A 316 -20.08 8.74 13.05
N ASP A 317 -19.09 9.61 12.87
CA ASP A 317 -19.25 11.04 13.08
C ASP A 317 -20.10 11.67 11.97
N THR A 318 -21.35 12.00 12.31
CA THR A 318 -22.31 12.60 11.39
C THR A 318 -21.83 13.94 10.82
N ALA A 319 -21.04 14.72 11.56
CA ALA A 319 -20.52 15.98 11.05
C ALA A 319 -19.57 15.76 9.87
N VAL A 320 -18.67 14.77 10.00
CA VAL A 320 -17.75 14.38 8.91
C VAL A 320 -18.52 13.86 7.70
N LEU A 321 -19.54 13.02 7.91
CA LEU A 321 -20.37 12.49 6.82
C LEU A 321 -21.08 13.59 6.04
N VAL A 322 -21.65 14.56 6.75
CA VAL A 322 -22.36 15.70 6.15
C VAL A 322 -21.38 16.62 5.40
N GLU A 323 -20.20 16.91 5.95
CA GLU A 323 -19.18 17.70 5.24
C GLU A 323 -18.74 17.02 3.93
N ARG A 324 -18.58 15.69 3.92
CA ARG A 324 -18.28 14.93 2.70
C ARG A 324 -19.43 14.98 1.70
N GLN A 325 -20.67 14.80 2.14
CA GLN A 325 -21.84 14.89 1.26
C GLN A 325 -22.01 16.27 0.62
N GLN A 326 -21.82 17.34 1.40
CA GLN A 326 -21.84 18.72 0.91
C GLN A 326 -20.74 18.96 -0.12
N THR A 327 -19.54 18.41 0.11
CA THR A 327 -18.43 18.50 -0.83
C THR A 327 -18.75 17.79 -2.14
N ILE A 328 -19.27 16.56 -2.07
CA ILE A 328 -19.67 15.78 -3.25
C ILE A 328 -20.70 16.55 -4.07
N GLY A 329 -21.78 17.04 -3.45
CA GLY A 329 -22.81 17.80 -4.15
C GLY A 329 -22.29 19.08 -4.80
N ALA A 330 -21.39 19.81 -4.12
CA ALA A 330 -20.83 21.05 -4.64
C ALA A 330 -19.84 20.84 -5.80
N LEU A 331 -19.25 19.65 -5.95
CA LEU A 331 -18.23 19.34 -6.96
C LEU A 331 -18.78 18.61 -8.20
N GLN A 332 -20.07 18.25 -8.23
CA GLN A 332 -20.69 17.55 -9.37
C GLN A 332 -20.56 18.32 -10.69
N GLU A 333 -20.62 19.66 -10.68
CA GLU A 333 -20.50 20.45 -11.91
C GLU A 333 -19.04 20.79 -12.29
N ARG A 334 -18.05 20.29 -11.55
CA ARG A 334 -16.63 20.66 -11.72
C ARG A 334 -15.68 19.47 -11.84
N TYR A 335 -16.13 18.24 -11.69
CA TYR A 335 -15.23 17.07 -11.70
C TYR A 335 -14.48 16.92 -13.03
N THR A 336 -15.10 17.27 -14.16
CA THR A 336 -14.50 17.18 -15.51
C THR A 336 -13.28 18.08 -15.67
N GLU A 337 -13.27 19.23 -15.00
CA GLU A 337 -12.17 20.21 -15.00
C GLU A 337 -11.11 19.85 -13.95
N LEU A 338 -11.53 19.35 -12.78
CA LEU A 338 -10.64 19.02 -11.67
C LEU A 338 -9.84 17.73 -11.90
N GLN A 339 -10.46 16.68 -12.43
CA GLN A 339 -9.81 15.37 -12.59
C GLN A 339 -8.55 15.41 -13.49
N PRO A 340 -8.53 16.08 -14.67
CA PRO A 340 -7.33 16.18 -15.49
C PRO A 340 -6.16 16.86 -14.76
N VAL A 341 -6.45 17.88 -13.95
CA VAL A 341 -5.44 18.65 -13.20
C VAL A 341 -4.93 17.83 -12.00
N LEU A 342 -5.84 17.20 -11.24
CA LEU A 342 -5.47 16.29 -10.16
C LEU A 342 -4.60 15.12 -10.64
N ARG A 343 -4.86 14.60 -11.85
CA ARG A 343 -4.03 13.54 -12.44
C ARG A 343 -2.57 13.94 -12.57
N GLN A 344 -2.29 15.21 -12.88
CA GLN A 344 -0.92 15.71 -13.03
C GLN A 344 -0.17 15.84 -11.70
N VAL A 345 -0.89 15.89 -10.56
CA VAL A 345 -0.28 15.87 -9.22
C VAL A 345 0.42 14.54 -8.96
N GLY A 346 -0.13 13.42 -9.41
CA GLY A 346 0.45 12.10 -9.23
C GLY A 346 0.48 11.65 -7.75
N ASP A 347 1.50 10.85 -7.39
CA ASP A 347 1.65 10.30 -6.03
C ASP A 347 2.60 11.15 -5.17
N LEU A 348 2.15 12.36 -4.84
CA LEU A 348 2.90 13.29 -4.00
C LEU A 348 3.18 12.70 -2.60
N GLU A 349 2.23 11.95 -2.03
CA GLU A 349 2.36 11.30 -0.72
C GLU A 349 3.64 10.44 -0.62
N ARG A 350 3.87 9.55 -1.58
CA ARG A 350 5.07 8.67 -1.58
C ARG A 350 6.35 9.40 -1.95
N ILE A 351 6.28 10.42 -2.80
CA ILE A 351 7.43 11.29 -3.09
C ILE A 351 7.91 11.97 -1.80
N LEU A 352 6.99 12.47 -0.98
CA LEU A 352 7.33 13.13 0.29
C LEU A 352 7.93 12.16 1.32
N ALA A 353 7.52 10.89 1.34
CA ALA A 353 8.18 9.90 2.18
C ALA A 353 9.63 9.63 1.73
N ARG A 354 9.88 9.57 0.42
CA ARG A 354 11.26 9.46 -0.10
C ARG A 354 12.07 10.73 0.14
N LEU A 355 11.44 11.91 0.09
CA LEU A 355 12.06 13.18 0.49
C LEU A 355 12.49 13.11 1.96
N ALA A 356 11.59 12.67 2.85
CA ALA A 356 11.84 12.53 4.28
C ALA A 356 12.98 11.56 4.61
N LEU A 357 13.12 10.49 3.83
CA LEU A 357 14.19 9.49 3.95
C LEU A 357 15.48 9.88 3.23
N ARG A 358 15.51 11.03 2.52
CA ARG A 358 16.60 11.43 1.61
C ARG A 358 16.93 10.38 0.54
N THR A 359 15.91 9.69 0.06
CA THR A 359 16.01 8.70 -1.04
C THR A 359 15.24 9.11 -2.28
N ALA A 360 14.68 10.33 -2.31
CA ALA A 360 14.01 10.85 -3.50
C ALA A 360 15.01 10.92 -4.66
N ARG A 361 14.56 10.50 -5.85
CA ARG A 361 15.35 10.56 -7.08
C ARG A 361 15.14 11.90 -7.78
N PRO A 362 15.99 12.28 -8.75
CA PRO A 362 15.79 13.51 -9.52
C PRO A 362 14.40 13.60 -10.17
N ARG A 363 13.88 12.48 -10.68
CA ARG A 363 12.51 12.40 -11.24
C ARG A 363 11.41 12.54 -10.19
N ASP A 364 11.67 12.23 -8.92
CA ASP A 364 10.71 12.52 -7.84
C ASP A 364 10.60 14.03 -7.62
N LEU A 365 11.72 14.76 -7.58
CA LEU A 365 11.70 16.22 -7.44
C LEU A 365 11.10 16.91 -8.66
N ALA A 366 11.33 16.39 -9.88
CA ALA A 366 10.66 16.89 -11.08
C ALA A 366 9.13 16.67 -11.05
N ARG A 367 8.67 15.51 -10.57
CA ARG A 367 7.23 15.26 -10.37
C ARG A 367 6.63 16.10 -9.25
N MET A 368 7.37 16.32 -8.16
CA MET A 368 6.98 17.24 -7.09
C MET A 368 6.82 18.66 -7.63
N ARG A 369 7.80 19.17 -8.39
CA ARG A 369 7.70 20.45 -9.09
C ARG A 369 6.45 20.51 -9.96
N HIS A 370 6.21 19.47 -10.77
CA HIS A 370 5.05 19.40 -11.63
C HIS A 370 3.73 19.43 -10.86
N ALA A 371 3.65 18.73 -9.73
CA ALA A 371 2.50 18.76 -8.83
C ALA A 371 2.26 20.17 -8.25
N LEU A 372 3.32 20.85 -7.80
CA LEU A 372 3.24 22.22 -7.27
C LEU A 372 2.78 23.23 -8.34
N GLN A 373 3.13 23.01 -9.61
CA GLN A 373 2.65 23.84 -10.73
C GLN A 373 1.12 23.76 -10.93
N GLN A 374 0.47 22.68 -10.47
CA GLN A 374 -0.98 22.51 -10.61
C GLN A 374 -1.78 23.25 -9.53
N LEU A 375 -1.16 23.56 -8.38
CA LEU A 375 -1.86 24.12 -7.23
C LEU A 375 -2.54 25.46 -7.54
N PRO A 376 -1.93 26.44 -8.25
CA PRO A 376 -2.61 27.69 -8.58
C PRO A 376 -3.90 27.47 -9.38
N LEU A 377 -3.86 26.59 -10.39
CA LEU A 377 -5.04 26.27 -11.21
C LEU A 377 -6.12 25.57 -10.38
N LEU A 378 -5.76 24.61 -9.53
CA LEU A 378 -6.73 23.97 -8.62
C LEU A 378 -7.36 24.99 -7.66
N ARG A 379 -6.56 25.93 -7.13
CA ARG A 379 -7.09 26.99 -6.26
C ARG A 379 -8.03 27.93 -7.00
N GLU A 380 -7.80 28.19 -8.29
CA GLU A 380 -8.70 28.99 -9.13
C GLU A 380 -10.02 28.25 -9.37
N LEU A 381 -9.95 26.99 -9.83
CA LEU A 381 -11.13 26.16 -10.10
C LEU A 381 -12.03 25.94 -8.86
N LEU A 382 -11.44 25.93 -7.67
CA LEU A 382 -12.16 25.76 -6.40
C LEU A 382 -12.59 27.08 -5.76
N ALA A 383 -12.20 28.24 -6.28
CA ALA A 383 -12.46 29.53 -5.63
C ALA A 383 -13.96 29.86 -5.55
N ASP A 384 -14.69 29.60 -6.64
CA ASP A 384 -16.12 29.95 -6.77
C ASP A 384 -17.06 28.84 -6.30
N VAL A 385 -16.53 27.74 -5.73
CA VAL A 385 -17.33 26.65 -5.18
C VAL A 385 -17.87 27.05 -3.80
N ASP A 386 -19.18 27.30 -3.72
CA ASP A 386 -19.88 27.68 -2.48
C ASP A 386 -20.05 26.48 -1.54
N SER A 387 -18.96 26.07 -0.89
CA SER A 387 -18.94 24.98 0.08
C SER A 387 -17.79 25.16 1.07
N GLN A 388 -18.11 25.35 2.35
CA GLN A 388 -17.10 25.57 3.39
C GLN A 388 -16.09 24.41 3.49
N PRO A 389 -16.49 23.11 3.44
CA PRO A 389 -15.53 22.00 3.39
C PRO A 389 -14.57 22.06 2.20
N VAL A 390 -15.04 22.46 1.02
CA VAL A 390 -14.19 22.65 -0.17
C VAL A 390 -13.17 23.75 0.06
N GLN A 391 -13.59 24.89 0.62
CA GLN A 391 -12.67 26.00 0.93
C GLN A 391 -11.64 25.59 2.00
N LYS A 392 -11.99 24.75 2.97
CA LYS A 392 -11.03 24.18 3.94
C LYS A 392 -9.98 23.30 3.23
N LEU A 393 -10.38 22.46 2.27
CA LEU A 393 -9.45 21.64 1.48
C LEU A 393 -8.54 22.49 0.58
N ARG A 394 -9.11 23.51 -0.06
CA ARG A 394 -8.38 24.50 -0.88
C ARG A 394 -7.33 25.27 -0.10
N GLU A 395 -7.56 25.51 1.19
CA GLU A 395 -6.55 26.13 2.05
C GLU A 395 -5.49 25.13 2.50
N LYS A 396 -5.91 23.92 2.93
CA LYS A 396 -4.99 22.87 3.37
C LYS A 396 -4.02 22.39 2.27
N MET A 397 -4.42 22.47 1.00
CA MET A 397 -3.55 22.06 -0.11
C MET A 397 -2.38 23.02 -0.35
N GLY A 398 -2.45 24.27 0.14
CA GLY A 398 -1.38 25.25 -0.02
C GLY A 398 -1.09 25.64 -1.47
N GLU A 399 0.07 26.27 -1.69
CA GLU A 399 0.52 26.74 -3.01
C GLU A 399 2.03 26.59 -3.22
N PHE A 400 2.83 26.74 -2.17
CA PHE A 400 4.28 26.48 -2.15
C PHE A 400 5.07 27.14 -3.29
N THR A 401 4.71 28.38 -3.65
CA THR A 401 5.31 29.15 -4.75
C THR A 401 6.84 29.21 -4.67
N GLU A 402 7.40 29.45 -3.48
CA GLU A 402 8.86 29.50 -3.26
C GLU A 402 9.54 28.16 -3.55
N LEU A 403 8.93 27.03 -3.15
CA LEU A 403 9.46 25.69 -3.40
C LEU A 403 9.34 25.29 -4.87
N ARG A 404 8.24 25.68 -5.53
CA ARG A 404 8.05 25.52 -6.97
C ARG A 404 9.16 26.24 -7.74
N GLU A 405 9.38 27.52 -7.44
CA GLU A 405 10.41 28.35 -8.09
C GLU A 405 11.83 27.87 -7.79
N LEU A 406 12.08 27.34 -6.58
CA LEU A 406 13.35 26.66 -6.26
C LEU A 406 13.58 25.47 -7.20
N LEU A 407 12.61 24.57 -7.31
CA LEU A 407 12.75 23.36 -8.14
C LEU A 407 12.81 23.66 -9.64
N GLU A 408 12.13 24.71 -10.10
CA GLU A 408 12.21 25.21 -11.49
C GLU A 408 13.60 25.75 -11.83
N ARG A 409 14.25 26.44 -10.89
CA ARG A 409 15.62 26.95 -11.07
C ARG A 409 16.69 25.87 -10.85
N ALA A 410 16.44 24.91 -9.97
CA ALA A 410 17.45 23.96 -9.52
C ALA A 410 17.54 22.70 -10.38
N VAL A 411 16.43 22.17 -10.89
CA VAL A 411 16.38 20.86 -11.56
C VAL A 411 15.95 21.03 -13.01
N ILE A 412 16.63 20.36 -13.95
CA ILE A 412 16.25 20.41 -15.36
C ILE A 412 14.84 19.83 -15.62
N ASP A 413 14.28 20.08 -16.80
CA ASP A 413 12.91 19.63 -17.13
C ASP A 413 12.75 18.12 -17.04
N ALA A 414 13.68 17.37 -17.65
CA ALA A 414 13.67 15.92 -17.72
C ALA A 414 14.98 15.33 -17.15
N PRO A 415 15.12 15.24 -15.82
CA PRO A 415 16.35 14.76 -15.22
C PRO A 415 16.54 13.25 -15.42
N PRO A 416 17.80 12.77 -15.36
CA PRO A 416 18.12 11.35 -15.38
C PRO A 416 17.51 10.62 -14.16
N VAL A 417 17.48 9.29 -14.22
CA VAL A 417 16.89 8.47 -13.15
C VAL A 417 17.68 8.57 -11.84
N LEU A 418 19.00 8.69 -11.93
CA LEU A 418 19.91 8.69 -10.79
C LEU A 418 20.82 9.91 -10.83
N VAL A 419 21.10 10.49 -9.65
CA VAL A 419 22.03 11.62 -9.49
C VAL A 419 23.50 11.21 -9.69
N ARG A 420 23.82 9.92 -9.58
CA ARG A 420 25.20 9.42 -9.64
C ARG A 420 25.93 9.79 -10.93
N ASP A 421 25.21 9.91 -12.03
CA ASP A 421 25.78 10.13 -13.35
C ASP A 421 25.80 11.62 -13.74
N GLY A 422 25.33 12.51 -12.85
CA GLY A 422 25.23 13.95 -13.06
C GLY A 422 24.13 14.36 -14.05
N GLY A 423 24.06 15.64 -14.39
CA GLY A 423 23.09 16.18 -15.36
C GLY A 423 21.68 16.33 -14.79
N VAL A 424 21.57 16.61 -13.49
CA VAL A 424 20.34 16.87 -12.76
C VAL A 424 20.13 18.36 -12.53
N ILE A 425 21.18 19.03 -12.06
CA ILE A 425 21.11 20.44 -11.67
C ILE A 425 21.10 21.32 -12.91
N ALA A 426 20.18 22.28 -12.97
CA ALA A 426 19.99 23.14 -14.13
C ALA A 426 21.13 24.17 -14.29
N PRO A 427 21.45 24.57 -15.54
CA PRO A 427 22.37 25.68 -15.78
C PRO A 427 21.85 26.97 -15.13
N GLY A 428 22.76 27.79 -14.59
CA GLY A 428 22.44 29.05 -13.93
C GLY A 428 22.03 28.91 -12.46
N TYR A 429 21.90 27.69 -11.92
CA TYR A 429 21.63 27.49 -10.49
C TYR A 429 22.87 27.73 -9.62
N SER A 430 24.04 27.35 -10.10
CA SER A 430 25.33 27.51 -9.43
C SER A 430 26.40 27.92 -10.43
N GLU A 431 26.93 29.13 -10.28
CA GLU A 431 27.99 29.66 -11.15
C GLU A 431 29.23 28.75 -11.16
N GLU A 432 29.63 28.24 -9.99
CA GLU A 432 30.77 27.32 -9.88
C GLU A 432 30.53 26.00 -10.64
N LEU A 433 29.32 25.43 -10.57
CA LEU A 433 29.00 24.22 -11.33
C LEU A 433 29.05 24.46 -12.84
N ASP A 434 28.58 25.62 -13.28
CA ASP A 434 28.61 26.01 -14.69
C ASP A 434 30.05 26.22 -15.20
N GLU A 435 30.94 26.80 -14.39
CA GLU A 435 32.37 26.90 -14.70
C GLU A 435 33.01 25.51 -14.88
N TRP A 436 32.75 24.58 -13.95
CA TRP A 436 33.28 23.22 -14.05
C TRP A 436 32.72 22.46 -15.25
N ARG A 437 31.45 22.67 -15.61
CA ARG A 437 30.82 22.09 -16.81
C ARG A 437 31.40 22.68 -18.08
N ALA A 438 31.56 24.00 -18.18
CA ALA A 438 32.16 24.65 -19.34
C ALA A 438 33.60 24.18 -19.60
N LEU A 439 34.39 23.95 -18.55
CA LEU A 439 35.73 23.35 -18.64
C LEU A 439 35.70 21.92 -19.18
N ALA A 440 34.66 21.15 -18.89
CA ALA A 440 34.48 19.78 -19.39
C ALA A 440 33.92 19.75 -20.82
N ASP A 441 33.03 20.68 -21.18
CA ASP A 441 32.40 20.77 -22.51
C ASP A 441 33.34 21.36 -23.58
N GLY A 442 34.28 22.22 -23.18
CA GLY A 442 35.38 22.68 -24.05
C GLY A 442 36.27 21.54 -24.58
N ALA A 443 36.09 20.31 -24.09
CA ALA A 443 36.80 19.11 -24.53
C ALA A 443 36.49 18.71 -25.96
N THR A 444 35.24 18.74 -26.39
CA THR A 444 34.92 18.28 -27.75
C THR A 444 35.55 19.19 -28.81
N ASP A 445 35.46 20.51 -28.62
CA ASP A 445 36.04 21.49 -29.56
C ASP A 445 37.58 21.44 -29.59
N TYR A 446 38.22 21.27 -28.43
CA TYR A 446 39.67 21.10 -28.37
C TYR A 446 40.14 19.80 -29.03
N LEU A 447 39.43 18.69 -28.79
CA LEU A 447 39.78 17.37 -29.34
C LEU A 447 39.60 17.33 -30.87
N ASP A 448 38.56 17.97 -31.41
CA ASP A 448 38.34 18.07 -32.86
C ASP A 448 39.45 18.89 -33.54
N LYS A 449 39.82 20.03 -32.93
CA LYS A 449 40.95 20.85 -33.41
C LYS A 449 42.27 20.09 -33.34
N LEU A 450 42.50 19.34 -32.26
CA LEU A 450 43.69 18.51 -32.10
C LEU A 450 43.74 17.40 -33.16
N GLU A 451 42.60 16.75 -33.44
CA GLU A 451 42.51 15.71 -34.45
C GLU A 451 42.86 16.25 -35.84
N ILE A 452 42.22 17.36 -36.26
CA ILE A 452 42.48 17.97 -37.58
C ILE A 452 43.94 18.40 -37.69
N ARG A 453 44.47 19.09 -36.68
CA ARG A 453 45.85 19.58 -36.63
C ARG A 453 46.86 18.44 -36.78
N GLU A 454 46.66 17.33 -36.05
CA GLU A 454 47.57 16.19 -36.10
C GLU A 454 47.42 15.38 -37.40
N ARG A 455 46.20 15.27 -37.93
CA ARG A 455 45.92 14.60 -39.20
C ARG A 455 46.60 15.31 -40.37
N GLU A 456 46.47 16.64 -40.44
CA GLU A 456 47.09 17.48 -41.47
C GLU A 456 48.61 17.51 -41.35
N ARG A 457 49.15 17.65 -40.13
CA ARG A 457 50.59 17.72 -39.87
C ARG A 457 51.34 16.44 -40.29
N LEU A 458 50.73 15.28 -40.06
CA LEU A 458 51.38 13.98 -40.28
C LEU A 458 50.99 13.34 -41.63
N GLY A 459 49.98 13.87 -42.32
CA GLY A 459 49.45 13.27 -43.55
C GLY A 459 48.81 11.89 -43.35
N LEU A 460 48.38 11.58 -42.11
CA LEU A 460 47.79 10.30 -41.74
C LEU A 460 46.27 10.41 -41.69
N ASP A 461 45.60 10.09 -42.78
CA ASP A 461 44.14 10.18 -42.94
C ASP A 461 43.34 9.32 -41.94
N THR A 462 43.92 8.23 -41.43
CA THR A 462 43.26 7.36 -40.45
C THR A 462 43.37 7.84 -38.99
N LEU A 463 44.04 8.96 -38.74
CA LEU A 463 44.26 9.50 -37.40
C LEU A 463 42.93 9.98 -36.78
N LYS A 464 42.59 9.42 -35.62
CA LYS A 464 41.42 9.83 -34.83
C LYS A 464 41.76 10.03 -33.37
N VAL A 465 41.19 11.04 -32.74
CA VAL A 465 41.25 11.21 -31.28
C VAL A 465 40.01 10.53 -30.68
N GLY A 466 40.21 9.77 -29.61
CA GLY A 466 39.10 9.06 -28.97
C GLY A 466 39.33 8.91 -27.47
N TYR A 467 38.31 8.40 -26.78
CA TYR A 467 38.34 8.13 -25.34
C TYR A 467 37.96 6.68 -25.06
N ASN A 468 38.65 6.06 -24.10
CA ASN A 468 38.32 4.75 -23.57
C ASN A 468 38.32 4.82 -22.04
N ALA A 469 37.34 4.22 -21.38
CA ALA A 469 37.23 4.29 -19.92
C ALA A 469 38.44 3.69 -19.16
N VAL A 470 39.13 2.70 -19.74
CA VAL A 470 40.30 2.03 -19.12
C VAL A 470 41.60 2.77 -19.44
N HIS A 471 41.73 3.24 -20.67
CA HIS A 471 42.98 3.83 -21.18
C HIS A 471 42.86 5.32 -21.50
N GLY A 472 41.88 6.04 -20.99
CA GLY A 472 41.71 7.49 -21.19
C GLY A 472 41.61 7.93 -22.65
N TYR A 473 41.99 9.18 -22.91
CA TYR A 473 42.11 9.75 -24.25
C TYR A 473 43.29 9.16 -25.02
N TYR A 474 43.14 9.01 -26.32
CA TYR A 474 44.18 8.48 -27.17
C TYR A 474 44.10 9.03 -28.59
N ILE A 475 45.21 8.95 -29.30
CA ILE A 475 45.31 9.15 -30.75
C ILE A 475 45.44 7.78 -31.39
N GLN A 476 44.47 7.40 -32.22
CA GLN A 476 44.41 6.12 -32.90
C GLN A 476 44.91 6.26 -34.34
N ILE A 477 45.83 5.39 -34.74
CA ILE A 477 46.35 5.30 -36.11
C ILE A 477 46.15 3.86 -36.59
N SER A 478 45.79 3.67 -37.87
CA SER A 478 45.67 2.33 -38.44
C SER A 478 46.99 1.56 -38.37
N ARG A 479 46.93 0.23 -38.26
CA ARG A 479 48.14 -0.59 -38.14
C ARG A 479 49.08 -0.44 -39.35
N GLY A 480 48.51 -0.27 -40.55
CA GLY A 480 49.28 -0.02 -41.77
C GLY A 480 50.08 1.28 -41.74
N GLN A 481 49.59 2.31 -41.03
CA GLN A 481 50.25 3.62 -40.91
C GLN A 481 50.98 3.83 -39.57
N SER A 482 50.83 2.90 -38.62
CA SER A 482 51.39 3.03 -37.26
C SER A 482 52.92 3.20 -37.22
N HIS A 483 53.63 2.65 -38.21
CA HIS A 483 55.09 2.80 -38.34
C HIS A 483 55.53 4.22 -38.72
N LEU A 484 54.61 5.06 -39.20
CA LEU A 484 54.83 6.48 -39.51
C LEU A 484 54.49 7.39 -38.31
N ALA A 485 54.04 6.83 -37.19
CA ALA A 485 53.75 7.60 -35.99
C ALA A 485 55.06 8.25 -35.46
N PRO A 486 55.03 9.53 -35.06
CA PRO A 486 56.20 10.20 -34.51
C PRO A 486 56.75 9.52 -33.25
N ILE A 487 58.06 9.65 -33.01
CA ILE A 487 58.72 9.02 -31.86
C ILE A 487 58.19 9.58 -30.52
N HIS A 488 57.72 10.82 -30.47
CA HIS A 488 57.15 11.43 -29.27
C HIS A 488 55.73 10.94 -28.92
N TYR A 489 55.12 10.09 -29.75
CA TYR A 489 53.84 9.45 -29.47
C TYR A 489 54.07 8.23 -28.58
N VAL A 490 53.70 8.33 -27.30
CA VAL A 490 53.88 7.24 -26.34
C VAL A 490 52.75 6.23 -26.54
N ARG A 491 53.10 4.99 -26.88
CA ARG A 491 52.10 3.94 -27.14
C ARG A 491 51.34 3.58 -25.87
N ARG A 492 50.00 3.62 -25.92
CA ARG A 492 49.10 3.36 -24.79
C ARG A 492 48.36 2.01 -24.90
N GLN A 493 47.94 1.62 -26.11
CA GLN A 493 47.23 0.36 -26.34
C GLN A 493 47.44 -0.14 -27.79
N THR A 494 47.66 -1.44 -27.96
CA THR A 494 47.74 -2.09 -29.28
C THR A 494 46.46 -2.89 -29.55
N LEU A 495 45.81 -2.64 -30.69
CA LEU A 495 44.63 -3.37 -31.15
C LEU A 495 44.96 -4.20 -32.39
N LYS A 496 44.03 -5.08 -32.81
CA LYS A 496 44.22 -5.93 -33.99
C LYS A 496 44.55 -5.12 -35.25
N ASN A 497 43.83 -4.02 -35.49
CA ASN A 497 43.90 -3.21 -36.71
C ASN A 497 44.36 -1.76 -36.49
N ALA A 498 44.71 -1.37 -35.27
CA ALA A 498 45.09 0.01 -34.93
C ALA A 498 46.06 0.06 -33.75
N GLU A 499 46.85 1.12 -33.66
CA GLU A 499 47.66 1.46 -32.50
C GLU A 499 47.16 2.77 -31.88
N ARG A 500 47.10 2.82 -30.56
CA ARG A 500 46.66 3.97 -29.78
C ARG A 500 47.82 4.57 -29.00
N TYR A 501 47.95 5.88 -29.08
CA TYR A 501 49.05 6.66 -28.52
C TYR A 501 48.53 7.78 -27.62
N ILE A 502 49.42 8.33 -26.80
CA ILE A 502 49.20 9.53 -25.99
C ILE A 502 50.37 10.50 -26.21
N ILE A 503 50.08 11.80 -26.19
CA ILE A 503 51.07 12.86 -26.24
C ILE A 503 50.97 13.70 -24.95
N PRO A 504 52.04 14.37 -24.50
CA PRO A 504 52.02 15.16 -23.27
C PRO A 504 50.88 16.20 -23.22
N GLU A 505 50.63 16.89 -24.33
CA GLU A 505 49.56 17.88 -24.46
C GLU A 505 48.16 17.28 -24.21
N LEU A 506 47.88 16.13 -24.81
CA LEU A 506 46.61 15.40 -24.63
C LEU A 506 46.50 14.79 -23.22
N LYS A 507 47.63 14.45 -22.59
CA LYS A 507 47.65 13.95 -21.21
C LYS A 507 47.33 15.05 -20.19
N GLU A 508 47.93 16.23 -20.34
CA GLU A 508 47.59 17.40 -19.52
C GLU A 508 46.11 17.77 -19.67
N TYR A 509 45.61 17.70 -20.91
CA TYR A 509 44.20 17.93 -21.20
C TYR A 509 43.28 16.88 -20.54
N GLU A 510 43.64 15.59 -20.64
CA GLU A 510 42.94 14.48 -19.98
C GLU A 510 42.80 14.72 -18.48
N ASP A 511 43.91 15.06 -17.81
CA ASP A 511 43.93 15.26 -16.35
C ASP A 511 43.05 16.45 -15.95
N LYS A 512 43.07 17.54 -16.72
CA LYS A 512 42.21 18.70 -16.51
C LYS A 512 40.72 18.38 -16.67
N VAL A 513 40.34 17.68 -17.74
CA VAL A 513 38.94 17.32 -18.01
C VAL A 513 38.41 16.32 -16.98
N LEU A 514 39.17 15.28 -16.66
CA LEU A 514 38.74 14.27 -15.68
C LEU A 514 38.60 14.89 -14.28
N THR A 515 39.52 15.77 -13.88
CA THR A 515 39.42 16.49 -12.61
C THR A 515 38.19 17.40 -12.59
N SER A 516 37.93 18.13 -13.68
CA SER A 516 36.77 19.03 -13.78
C SER A 516 35.46 18.26 -13.75
N LYS A 517 35.35 17.13 -14.46
CA LYS A 517 34.18 16.24 -14.41
C LYS A 517 33.96 15.66 -13.01
N GLY A 518 35.03 15.24 -12.34
CA GLY A 518 34.95 14.74 -10.96
C GLY A 518 34.45 15.80 -9.98
N LYS A 519 34.99 17.02 -10.07
CA LYS A 519 34.56 18.17 -9.25
C LYS A 519 33.12 18.59 -9.54
N ALA A 520 32.74 18.69 -10.82
CA ALA A 520 31.37 18.99 -11.23
C ALA A 520 30.38 17.98 -10.62
N LEU A 521 30.68 16.68 -10.73
CA LEU A 521 29.81 15.64 -10.19
C LEU A 521 29.72 15.66 -8.66
N ALA A 522 30.82 15.94 -7.97
CA ALA A 522 30.84 16.07 -6.51
C ALA A 522 30.00 17.28 -6.05
N LEU A 523 30.19 18.44 -6.69
CA LEU A 523 29.42 19.64 -6.41
C LEU A 523 27.94 19.46 -6.75
N GLU A 524 27.62 18.80 -7.86
CA GLU A 524 26.25 18.50 -8.24
C GLU A 524 25.52 17.62 -7.21
N LYS A 525 26.21 16.63 -6.65
CA LYS A 525 25.66 15.81 -5.54
C LYS A 525 25.45 16.64 -4.27
N GLN A 526 26.40 17.52 -3.95
CA GLN A 526 26.28 18.41 -2.79
C GLN A 526 25.08 19.35 -2.94
N LEU A 527 24.91 19.99 -4.10
CA LEU A 527 23.76 20.87 -4.39
C LEU A 527 22.45 20.09 -4.38
N TYR A 528 22.44 18.85 -4.87
CA TYR A 528 21.27 17.97 -4.78
C TYR A 528 20.93 17.64 -3.31
N ASP A 529 21.95 17.37 -2.49
CA ASP A 529 21.75 17.11 -1.06
C ASP A 529 21.21 18.35 -0.31
N GLU A 530 21.68 19.54 -0.70
CA GLU A 530 21.20 20.83 -0.19
C GLU A 530 19.71 21.07 -0.51
N LEU A 531 19.20 20.56 -1.65
CA LEU A 531 17.76 20.64 -1.94
C LEU A 531 16.93 19.92 -0.87
N PHE A 532 17.40 18.81 -0.29
CA PHE A 532 16.71 18.19 0.84
C PHE A 532 16.68 19.13 2.05
N ASP A 533 17.79 19.81 2.34
CA ASP A 533 17.87 20.74 3.47
C ASP A 533 16.91 21.93 3.32
N LEU A 534 16.66 22.37 2.08
CA LEU A 534 15.72 23.44 1.77
C LEU A 534 14.24 22.98 1.74
N LEU A 535 13.97 21.73 1.36
CA LEU A 535 12.60 21.19 1.24
C LEU A 535 12.06 20.60 2.56
N LEU A 536 12.92 19.92 3.34
CA LEU A 536 12.52 19.21 4.56
C LEU A 536 11.88 20.10 5.65
N PRO A 537 12.26 21.38 5.84
CA PRO A 537 11.59 22.27 6.78
C PRO A 537 10.08 22.42 6.52
N HIS A 538 9.64 22.24 5.27
CA HIS A 538 8.24 22.35 4.86
C HIS A 538 7.50 21.00 4.76
N LEU A 539 8.15 19.90 5.17
CA LEU A 539 7.60 18.54 5.03
C LEU A 539 6.21 18.38 5.69
N ALA A 540 6.01 19.04 6.82
CA ALA A 540 4.76 19.02 7.56
C ALA A 540 3.58 19.57 6.72
N ASP A 541 3.77 20.71 6.08
CA ASP A 541 2.75 21.36 5.27
C ASP A 541 2.56 20.61 3.95
N LEU A 542 3.64 20.11 3.36
CA LEU A 542 3.60 19.28 2.15
C LEU A 542 2.80 17.97 2.38
N GLN A 543 2.97 17.31 3.52
CA GLN A 543 2.16 16.12 3.86
C GLN A 543 0.68 16.47 4.05
N THR A 544 0.38 17.62 4.67
CA THR A 544 -1.01 18.12 4.79
C THR A 544 -1.61 18.38 3.42
N SER A 545 -0.82 18.95 2.51
CA SER A 545 -1.21 19.20 1.12
C SER A 545 -1.48 17.90 0.36
N ALA A 546 -0.59 16.92 0.43
CA ALA A 546 -0.80 15.61 -0.19
C ALA A 546 -2.07 14.92 0.33
N SER A 547 -2.34 15.00 1.64
CA SER A 547 -3.59 14.49 2.22
C SER A 547 -4.83 15.22 1.71
N ALA A 548 -4.78 16.55 1.60
CA ALA A 548 -5.90 17.35 1.09
C ALA A 548 -6.17 17.07 -0.40
N LEU A 549 -5.11 16.92 -1.21
CA LEU A 549 -5.20 16.54 -2.62
C LEU A 549 -5.77 15.13 -2.81
N ALA A 550 -5.33 14.17 -1.98
CA ALA A 550 -5.87 12.81 -1.99
C ALA A 550 -7.36 12.78 -1.59
N GLU A 551 -7.75 13.55 -0.56
CA GLU A 551 -9.14 13.68 -0.12
C GLU A 551 -10.01 14.36 -1.20
N LEU A 552 -9.48 15.41 -1.83
CA LEU A 552 -10.15 16.09 -2.95
C LEU A 552 -10.37 15.12 -4.13
N ASP A 553 -9.36 14.33 -4.52
CA ASP A 553 -9.50 13.30 -5.56
C ASP A 553 -10.59 12.27 -5.21
N VAL A 554 -10.64 11.80 -3.96
CA VAL A 554 -11.71 10.88 -3.51
C VAL A 554 -13.09 11.53 -3.62
N LEU A 555 -13.26 12.78 -3.16
CA LEU A 555 -14.55 13.44 -3.16
C LEU A 555 -15.02 13.84 -4.56
N VAL A 556 -14.09 14.28 -5.42
CA VAL A 556 -14.34 14.53 -6.85
C VAL A 556 -14.72 13.23 -7.57
N ASN A 557 -14.02 12.13 -7.27
CA ASN A 557 -14.38 10.80 -7.77
C ASN A 557 -15.80 10.41 -7.33
N LEU A 558 -16.15 10.56 -6.05
CA LEU A 558 -17.49 10.21 -5.56
C LEU A 558 -18.59 11.12 -6.14
N ALA A 559 -18.29 12.37 -6.47
CA ALA A 559 -19.20 13.26 -7.21
C ALA A 559 -19.46 12.75 -8.62
N GLU A 560 -18.41 12.37 -9.36
CA GLU A 560 -18.54 11.74 -10.67
C GLU A 560 -19.31 10.42 -10.60
N ARG A 561 -18.97 9.53 -9.65
CA ARG A 561 -19.70 8.26 -9.47
C ARG A 561 -21.17 8.50 -9.18
N ALA A 562 -21.49 9.53 -8.39
CA ALA A 562 -22.86 9.82 -8.02
C ALA A 562 -23.70 10.24 -9.23
N GLU A 563 -23.15 11.03 -10.14
CA GLU A 563 -23.83 11.43 -11.37
C GLU A 563 -23.91 10.27 -12.37
N THR A 564 -22.76 9.66 -12.70
CA THR A 564 -22.66 8.59 -13.71
C THR A 564 -23.47 7.34 -13.35
N LEU A 565 -23.54 6.99 -12.06
CA LEU A 565 -24.26 5.79 -11.59
C LEU A 565 -25.66 6.11 -11.05
N ASN A 566 -26.10 7.37 -11.17
CA ASN A 566 -27.40 7.86 -10.69
C ASN A 566 -27.64 7.53 -9.20
N TYR A 567 -26.74 7.98 -8.33
CA TYR A 567 -26.85 7.81 -6.89
C TYR A 567 -27.50 9.03 -6.24
N CYS A 568 -28.16 8.83 -5.10
CA CYS A 568 -28.77 9.91 -4.32
C CYS A 568 -28.01 10.18 -3.02
N CYS A 569 -28.12 11.40 -2.49
CA CYS A 569 -27.59 11.75 -1.19
C CYS A 569 -28.44 11.11 -0.08
N PRO A 570 -27.88 10.25 0.80
CA PRO A 570 -28.64 9.69 1.92
C PRO A 570 -28.80 10.71 3.04
N THR A 571 -29.89 10.58 3.80
CA THR A 571 -30.15 11.40 5.00
C THR A 571 -29.98 10.57 6.28
N PHE A 572 -29.50 11.20 7.35
CA PHE A 572 -29.31 10.54 8.64
C PHE A 572 -30.46 10.85 9.60
N SER A 573 -30.83 9.87 10.42
CA SER A 573 -31.83 10.02 11.48
C SER A 573 -31.23 9.67 12.84
N ASP A 574 -31.78 10.24 13.93
CA ASP A 574 -31.28 9.99 15.29
C ASP A 574 -31.68 8.61 15.86
N LYS A 575 -32.60 7.91 15.20
CA LYS A 575 -33.16 6.64 15.68
C LYS A 575 -32.72 5.48 14.79
N PRO A 576 -32.49 4.27 15.35
CA PRO A 576 -32.17 3.10 14.53
C PRO A 576 -33.24 2.86 13.47
N GLY A 577 -32.81 2.59 12.23
CA GLY A 577 -33.71 2.29 11.13
C GLY A 577 -33.03 2.45 9.77
N ILE A 578 -33.58 1.80 8.75
CA ILE A 578 -33.13 1.92 7.37
C ILE A 578 -34.36 2.00 6.47
N ARG A 579 -34.52 3.10 5.74
CA ARG A 579 -35.54 3.27 4.71
C ARG A 579 -34.85 3.45 3.37
N ILE A 580 -35.16 2.57 2.42
CA ILE A 580 -34.60 2.60 1.06
C ILE A 580 -35.77 2.58 0.07
N SER A 581 -35.75 3.50 -0.90
CA SER A 581 -36.66 3.52 -2.04
C SER A 581 -35.85 3.22 -3.31
N GLU A 582 -36.30 2.25 -4.11
CA GLU A 582 -35.64 1.81 -5.35
C GLU A 582 -34.12 1.53 -5.17
N GLY A 583 -33.76 0.77 -4.13
CA GLY A 583 -32.38 0.41 -3.82
C GLY A 583 -31.82 -0.66 -4.75
N ARG A 584 -30.56 -0.48 -5.16
CA ARG A 584 -29.84 -1.36 -6.10
C ARG A 584 -28.54 -1.86 -5.49
N HIS A 585 -28.06 -3.01 -5.97
CA HIS A 585 -26.75 -3.51 -5.57
C HIS A 585 -25.66 -2.86 -6.44
N PRO A 586 -24.73 -2.07 -5.87
CA PRO A 586 -23.82 -1.21 -6.64
C PRO A 586 -22.87 -1.97 -7.58
N VAL A 587 -22.52 -3.22 -7.24
CA VAL A 587 -21.67 -4.07 -8.10
C VAL A 587 -22.48 -4.89 -9.11
N VAL A 588 -23.47 -5.65 -8.64
CA VAL A 588 -24.28 -6.54 -9.49
C VAL A 588 -24.99 -5.77 -10.61
N GLU A 589 -25.46 -4.54 -10.36
CA GLU A 589 -26.08 -3.70 -11.39
C GLU A 589 -25.14 -3.38 -12.58
N GLN A 590 -23.83 -3.37 -12.36
CA GLN A 590 -22.81 -3.05 -13.38
C GLN A 590 -22.32 -4.29 -14.12
N VAL A 591 -22.37 -5.46 -13.47
CA VAL A 591 -21.88 -6.72 -14.02
C VAL A 591 -22.98 -7.45 -14.82
N LEU A 592 -24.25 -7.26 -14.44
CA LEU A 592 -25.37 -7.82 -15.19
C LEU A 592 -25.51 -7.16 -16.57
N LYS A 593 -25.81 -7.99 -17.58
CA LYS A 593 -26.14 -7.52 -18.93
C LYS A 593 -27.60 -7.09 -19.06
N GLU A 594 -28.43 -7.53 -18.12
CA GLU A 594 -29.85 -7.22 -18.04
C GLU A 594 -30.12 -6.16 -16.97
N PRO A 595 -31.23 -5.40 -17.07
CA PRO A 595 -31.56 -4.37 -16.09
C PRO A 595 -31.69 -4.93 -14.68
N PHE A 596 -31.04 -4.29 -13.72
CA PHE A 596 -31.19 -4.63 -12.30
C PHE A 596 -32.55 -4.17 -11.77
N ILE A 597 -33.28 -5.05 -11.09
CA ILE A 597 -34.58 -4.73 -10.47
C ILE A 597 -34.36 -4.08 -9.10
N ALA A 598 -34.69 -2.80 -9.00
CA ALA A 598 -34.58 -2.03 -7.77
C ALA A 598 -35.63 -2.48 -6.73
N ASN A 599 -35.27 -2.39 -5.45
CA ASN A 599 -36.11 -2.89 -4.35
C ASN A 599 -36.18 -1.94 -3.15
N PRO A 600 -37.36 -1.80 -2.52
CA PRO A 600 -37.50 -1.01 -1.30
C PRO A 600 -36.98 -1.77 -0.06
N LEU A 601 -36.74 -1.04 1.03
CA LEU A 601 -36.51 -1.61 2.36
C LEU A 601 -37.11 -0.70 3.43
N GLN A 602 -37.76 -1.30 4.42
CA GLN A 602 -38.20 -0.59 5.61
C GLN A 602 -37.83 -1.39 6.87
N LEU A 603 -36.83 -0.88 7.58
CA LEU A 603 -36.41 -1.32 8.91
C LEU A 603 -36.60 -0.17 9.91
N ALA A 604 -37.20 -0.48 11.05
CA ALA A 604 -37.43 0.43 12.15
C ALA A 604 -37.44 -0.36 13.47
N PRO A 605 -37.39 0.26 14.66
CA PRO A 605 -37.40 -0.49 15.92
C PRO A 605 -38.63 -1.39 16.06
N GLN A 606 -39.77 -0.99 15.47
CA GLN A 606 -41.03 -1.76 15.44
C GLN A 606 -41.11 -2.78 14.29
N ARG A 607 -40.20 -2.73 13.31
CA ARG A 607 -40.08 -3.66 12.18
C ARG A 607 -38.59 -3.90 11.96
N ARG A 608 -37.97 -4.58 12.92
CA ARG A 608 -36.50 -4.69 13.04
C ARG A 608 -35.96 -5.97 12.43
N MET A 609 -36.78 -7.02 12.30
CA MET A 609 -36.40 -8.27 11.67
C MET A 609 -37.28 -8.57 10.46
N LEU A 610 -36.66 -8.82 9.31
CA LEU A 610 -37.34 -9.32 8.13
C LEU A 610 -36.98 -10.78 7.89
N ILE A 611 -37.98 -11.67 7.93
CA ILE A 611 -37.83 -13.05 7.47
C ILE A 611 -38.00 -13.04 5.95
N ILE A 612 -36.92 -13.32 5.22
CA ILE A 612 -36.87 -13.25 3.76
C ILE A 612 -36.98 -14.67 3.20
N THR A 613 -38.06 -14.92 2.46
CA THR A 613 -38.30 -16.20 1.78
C THR A 613 -38.29 -16.05 0.26
N GLY A 614 -38.24 -17.18 -0.46
CA GLY A 614 -38.25 -17.20 -1.93
C GLY A 614 -37.32 -18.26 -2.50
N PRO A 615 -37.41 -18.55 -3.81
CA PRO A 615 -36.63 -19.59 -4.46
C PRO A 615 -35.11 -19.36 -4.34
N ASN A 616 -34.35 -20.43 -4.50
CA ASN A 616 -32.91 -20.33 -4.79
C ASN A 616 -32.74 -19.57 -6.11
N MET A 617 -31.71 -18.72 -6.19
CA MET A 617 -31.52 -17.75 -7.29
C MET A 617 -32.56 -16.61 -7.36
N GLY A 618 -33.54 -16.57 -6.44
CA GLY A 618 -34.53 -15.49 -6.41
C GLY A 618 -33.97 -14.10 -6.12
N GLY A 619 -32.76 -13.99 -5.55
CA GLY A 619 -32.08 -12.72 -5.22
C GLY A 619 -31.95 -12.40 -3.73
N LYS A 620 -32.25 -13.34 -2.82
CA LYS A 620 -32.26 -13.13 -1.36
C LYS A 620 -30.92 -12.55 -0.84
N SER A 621 -29.81 -13.22 -1.15
CA SER A 621 -28.46 -12.79 -0.74
C SER A 621 -28.08 -11.44 -1.36
N THR A 622 -28.45 -11.18 -2.61
CA THR A 622 -28.24 -9.89 -3.29
C THR A 622 -28.97 -8.76 -2.56
N TYR A 623 -30.23 -8.97 -2.16
CA TYR A 623 -31.02 -7.99 -1.41
C TYR A 623 -30.44 -7.68 -0.02
N MET A 624 -29.89 -8.68 0.67
CA MET A 624 -29.20 -8.44 1.94
C MET A 624 -27.89 -7.68 1.73
N ARG A 625 -27.04 -8.14 0.80
CA ARG A 625 -25.75 -7.50 0.51
C ARG A 625 -25.91 -6.05 0.05
N GLN A 626 -26.89 -5.75 -0.81
CA GLN A 626 -27.13 -4.35 -1.22
C GLN A 626 -27.47 -3.45 -0.03
N THR A 627 -28.20 -3.97 0.96
CA THR A 627 -28.56 -3.20 2.16
C THR A 627 -27.31 -2.83 2.96
N ALA A 628 -26.42 -3.81 3.20
CA ALA A 628 -25.15 -3.57 3.87
C ALA A 628 -24.22 -2.64 3.09
N LEU A 629 -24.18 -2.74 1.77
CA LEU A 629 -23.38 -1.87 0.91
C LEU A 629 -23.92 -0.44 0.86
N ILE A 630 -25.24 -0.25 0.82
CA ILE A 630 -25.87 1.08 0.92
C ILE A 630 -25.55 1.71 2.28
N ALA A 631 -25.63 0.94 3.37
CA ALA A 631 -25.24 1.41 4.69
C ALA A 631 -23.76 1.81 4.72
N LEU A 632 -22.86 0.94 4.23
CA LEU A 632 -21.43 1.22 4.13
C LEU A 632 -21.16 2.52 3.36
N LEU A 633 -21.79 2.70 2.20
CA LEU A 633 -21.60 3.88 1.36
C LEU A 633 -22.11 5.16 2.02
N ALA A 634 -23.27 5.11 2.66
CA ALA A 634 -23.76 6.25 3.44
C ALA A 634 -22.77 6.66 4.53
N TYR A 635 -22.19 5.68 5.23
CA TYR A 635 -21.23 5.89 6.33
C TYR A 635 -19.77 6.13 5.91
N ILE A 636 -19.49 6.24 4.61
CA ILE A 636 -18.24 6.89 4.14
C ILE A 636 -18.48 8.34 3.68
N GLY A 637 -19.73 8.81 3.71
CA GLY A 637 -20.15 10.11 3.20
C GLY A 637 -20.44 10.12 1.70
N SER A 638 -20.46 8.96 1.04
CA SER A 638 -20.81 8.82 -0.38
C SER A 638 -22.30 8.97 -0.61
N TYR A 639 -22.68 9.24 -1.86
CA TYR A 639 -24.04 9.02 -2.33
C TYR A 639 -24.27 7.51 -2.52
N VAL A 640 -25.53 7.10 -2.59
CA VAL A 640 -25.94 5.68 -2.54
C VAL A 640 -26.82 5.25 -3.73
N PRO A 641 -26.76 3.98 -4.16
CA PRO A 641 -27.49 3.43 -5.31
C PRO A 641 -28.99 3.24 -5.02
N ALA A 642 -29.72 4.33 -4.85
CA ALA A 642 -31.16 4.33 -4.57
C ALA A 642 -31.83 5.61 -5.08
N GLN A 643 -33.16 5.67 -5.07
CA GLN A 643 -33.90 6.91 -5.29
C GLN A 643 -33.92 7.78 -4.02
N LYS A 644 -34.04 7.14 -2.85
CA LYS A 644 -34.01 7.83 -1.54
C LYS A 644 -33.53 6.88 -0.46
N VAL A 645 -32.69 7.37 0.46
CA VAL A 645 -32.27 6.65 1.66
C VAL A 645 -32.36 7.53 2.90
N GLU A 646 -32.90 6.96 3.96
CA GLU A 646 -32.81 7.49 5.32
C GLU A 646 -32.27 6.40 6.24
N ILE A 647 -31.19 6.70 6.96
CA ILE A 647 -30.46 5.71 7.76
C ILE A 647 -30.19 6.23 9.18
N GLY A 648 -30.48 5.39 10.17
CA GLY A 648 -30.20 5.63 11.58
C GLY A 648 -28.79 5.22 11.98
N PRO A 649 -28.36 5.51 13.22
CA PRO A 649 -27.06 5.12 13.77
C PRO A 649 -26.80 3.62 13.66
N ILE A 650 -25.65 3.26 13.09
CA ILE A 650 -25.14 1.88 13.02
C ILE A 650 -23.81 1.80 13.76
N ASP A 651 -23.62 0.76 14.57
CA ASP A 651 -22.35 0.48 15.27
C ASP A 651 -21.55 -0.66 14.63
N ARG A 652 -22.24 -1.72 14.18
CA ARG A 652 -21.62 -2.91 13.59
C ARG A 652 -22.45 -3.44 12.43
N ILE A 653 -21.76 -4.02 11.44
CA ILE A 653 -22.39 -4.82 10.38
C ILE A 653 -21.86 -6.25 10.52
N PHE A 654 -22.78 -7.19 10.67
CA PHE A 654 -22.49 -8.61 10.72
C PHE A 654 -23.06 -9.29 9.48
N THR A 655 -22.30 -10.21 8.92
CA THR A 655 -22.80 -11.08 7.86
C THR A 655 -22.47 -12.52 8.17
N ARG A 656 -23.50 -13.35 8.07
CA ARG A 656 -23.38 -14.79 7.94
C ARG A 656 -23.93 -15.17 6.58
N VAL A 657 -23.05 -15.22 5.59
CA VAL A 657 -23.38 -15.73 4.24
C VAL A 657 -22.61 -17.03 4.04
N GLY A 658 -23.29 -18.08 3.58
CA GLY A 658 -22.87 -19.49 3.58
C GLY A 658 -21.35 -19.71 3.45
N ALA A 659 -20.80 -20.54 4.35
CA ALA A 659 -19.37 -20.82 4.39
C ALA A 659 -18.97 -21.76 3.24
N ALA A 660 -17.86 -21.44 2.57
CA ALA A 660 -17.09 -22.43 1.83
C ALA A 660 -16.24 -23.25 2.83
N ASP A 661 -15.91 -24.50 2.49
CA ASP A 661 -15.05 -25.35 3.31
C ASP A 661 -13.76 -24.62 3.73
N ASP A 662 -13.45 -24.62 5.02
CA ASP A 662 -12.13 -24.24 5.53
C ASP A 662 -11.36 -25.52 5.90
N LEU A 663 -10.91 -26.23 4.86
CA LEU A 663 -10.06 -27.41 4.97
C LEU A 663 -8.73 -27.12 5.70
N ALA A 664 -8.29 -25.85 5.74
CA ALA A 664 -7.02 -25.46 6.33
C ALA A 664 -7.08 -25.39 7.86
N SER A 665 -8.22 -25.00 8.45
CA SER A 665 -8.39 -24.95 9.92
C SER A 665 -8.92 -26.24 10.56
N GLY A 666 -9.25 -27.26 9.75
CA GLY A 666 -9.75 -28.56 10.22
C GLY A 666 -11.12 -28.51 10.90
N ARG A 667 -11.87 -27.40 10.76
CA ARG A 667 -13.20 -27.22 11.34
C ARG A 667 -14.28 -27.61 10.35
N SER A 668 -15.36 -28.25 10.82
CA SER A 668 -16.53 -28.53 9.98
C SER A 668 -17.24 -27.22 9.61
N THR A 669 -17.85 -27.18 8.42
CA THR A 669 -18.65 -26.04 7.96
C THR A 669 -19.71 -25.62 8.97
N PHE A 670 -20.35 -26.60 9.62
CA PHE A 670 -21.32 -26.35 10.69
C PHE A 670 -20.71 -25.71 11.93
N MET A 671 -19.50 -26.11 12.36
CA MET A 671 -18.85 -25.51 13.53
C MET A 671 -18.44 -24.05 13.26
N VAL A 672 -17.92 -23.76 12.06
CA VAL A 672 -17.61 -22.38 11.63
C VAL A 672 -18.89 -21.54 11.63
N GLU A 673 -19.97 -22.07 11.05
CA GLU A 673 -21.29 -21.43 11.04
C GLU A 673 -21.81 -21.13 12.44
N MET A 674 -21.71 -22.07 13.38
CA MET A 674 -22.15 -21.87 14.76
C MET A 674 -21.25 -20.89 15.52
N THR A 675 -19.95 -20.86 15.25
CA THR A 675 -19.02 -19.90 15.86
C THR A 675 -19.30 -18.48 15.39
N GLU A 676 -19.51 -18.29 14.09
CA GLU A 676 -19.91 -16.98 13.52
C GLU A 676 -21.26 -16.53 14.09
N THR A 677 -22.23 -17.44 14.20
CA THR A 677 -23.54 -17.14 14.79
C THR A 677 -23.43 -16.76 16.26
N ALA A 678 -22.64 -17.51 17.04
CA ALA A 678 -22.41 -17.19 18.45
C ALA A 678 -21.76 -15.81 18.61
N ASN A 679 -20.78 -15.48 17.77
CA ASN A 679 -20.18 -14.14 17.73
C ASN A 679 -21.25 -13.06 17.52
N ILE A 680 -22.11 -13.21 16.51
CA ILE A 680 -23.22 -12.26 16.24
C ILE A 680 -24.10 -12.11 17.48
N LEU A 681 -24.54 -13.22 18.08
CA LEU A 681 -25.45 -13.19 19.23
C LEU A 681 -24.82 -12.57 20.49
N HIS A 682 -23.51 -12.68 20.67
CA HIS A 682 -22.83 -12.09 21.82
C HIS A 682 -22.49 -10.61 21.64
N ASN A 683 -22.31 -10.17 20.39
CA ASN A 683 -21.66 -8.89 20.08
C ASN A 683 -22.54 -7.88 19.35
N ALA A 684 -23.71 -8.28 18.85
CA ALA A 684 -24.69 -7.39 18.24
C ALA A 684 -25.43 -6.56 19.30
N THR A 685 -25.84 -5.36 18.90
CA THR A 685 -26.61 -4.42 19.72
C THR A 685 -27.86 -3.94 18.97
N GLU A 686 -28.67 -3.08 19.60
CA GLU A 686 -29.84 -2.43 18.96
C GLU A 686 -29.45 -1.56 17.74
N HIS A 687 -28.17 -1.18 17.62
CA HIS A 687 -27.63 -0.39 16.51
C HIS A 687 -26.94 -1.24 15.44
N SER A 688 -26.89 -2.57 15.62
CA SER A 688 -26.20 -3.45 14.69
C SER A 688 -27.11 -3.83 13.52
N LEU A 689 -26.51 -3.90 12.33
CA LEU A 689 -27.13 -4.47 11.13
C LEU A 689 -26.64 -5.91 10.96
N VAL A 690 -27.55 -6.87 11.01
CA VAL A 690 -27.25 -8.30 10.97
C VAL A 690 -27.85 -8.94 9.73
N LEU A 691 -27.02 -9.59 8.93
CA LEU A 691 -27.43 -10.35 7.74
C LEU A 691 -27.23 -11.84 8.03
N MET A 692 -28.33 -12.59 8.16
CA MET A 692 -28.33 -14.05 8.34
C MET A 692 -28.81 -14.71 7.05
N ASP A 693 -27.94 -15.46 6.38
CA ASP A 693 -28.26 -16.18 5.15
C ASP A 693 -28.22 -17.69 5.38
N GLU A 694 -29.40 -18.31 5.36
CA GLU A 694 -29.57 -19.76 5.27
C GLU A 694 -28.85 -20.57 6.36
N ILE A 695 -28.89 -20.09 7.60
CA ILE A 695 -28.39 -20.79 8.79
C ILE A 695 -29.15 -22.12 9.02
N GLY A 696 -28.46 -23.12 9.58
CA GLY A 696 -28.98 -24.42 9.98
C GLY A 696 -28.79 -25.52 8.93
N ARG A 697 -28.11 -25.25 7.81
CA ARG A 697 -28.01 -26.19 6.68
C ARG A 697 -27.15 -27.43 6.92
N GLY A 698 -26.16 -27.35 7.79
CA GLY A 698 -25.17 -28.42 7.99
C GLY A 698 -25.63 -29.60 8.86
N THR A 699 -26.89 -29.64 9.31
CA THR A 699 -27.40 -30.64 10.27
C THR A 699 -28.79 -31.16 9.89
N SER A 700 -29.41 -31.99 10.75
CA SER A 700 -30.77 -32.49 10.54
C SER A 700 -31.77 -31.33 10.38
N THR A 701 -32.79 -31.51 9.55
CA THR A 701 -33.73 -30.43 9.20
C THR A 701 -34.37 -29.78 10.43
N TYR A 702 -34.76 -30.59 11.42
CA TYR A 702 -35.38 -30.08 12.65
C TYR A 702 -34.39 -29.43 13.61
N ASP A 703 -33.16 -29.96 13.72
CA ASP A 703 -32.13 -29.33 14.57
C ASP A 703 -31.70 -27.98 13.97
N GLY A 704 -31.50 -27.93 12.65
CA GLY A 704 -31.17 -26.72 11.91
C GLY A 704 -32.26 -25.66 12.02
N LEU A 705 -33.53 -26.06 11.84
CA LEU A 705 -34.70 -25.20 12.05
C LEU A 705 -34.77 -24.68 13.49
N SER A 706 -34.58 -25.57 14.48
CA SER A 706 -34.67 -25.20 15.90
C SER A 706 -33.61 -24.17 16.28
N LEU A 707 -32.39 -24.33 15.77
CA LEU A 707 -31.31 -23.36 15.94
C LEU A 707 -31.63 -22.03 15.26
N ALA A 708 -32.07 -22.07 14.00
CA ALA A 708 -32.45 -20.87 13.27
C ALA A 708 -33.57 -20.09 13.98
N TRP A 709 -34.58 -20.81 14.50
CA TRP A 709 -35.68 -20.25 15.27
C TRP A 709 -35.18 -19.58 16.55
N ALA A 710 -34.38 -20.29 17.35
CA ALA A 710 -33.85 -19.76 18.61
C ALA A 710 -32.93 -18.53 18.39
N CYS A 711 -32.13 -18.54 17.32
CA CYS A 711 -31.28 -17.41 16.94
C CYS A 711 -32.12 -16.20 16.52
N ALA A 712 -33.14 -16.40 15.67
CA ALA A 712 -34.07 -15.36 15.26
C ALA A 712 -34.82 -14.77 16.46
N GLU A 713 -35.28 -15.60 17.39
CA GLU A 713 -35.91 -15.14 18.63
C GLU A 713 -34.99 -14.26 19.48
N ASN A 714 -33.74 -14.67 19.64
CA ASN A 714 -32.76 -13.93 20.43
C ASN A 714 -32.47 -12.55 19.81
N LEU A 715 -32.23 -12.52 18.49
CA LEU A 715 -32.00 -11.29 17.73
C LEU A 715 -33.22 -10.35 17.78
N ALA A 716 -34.44 -10.89 17.68
CA ALA A 716 -35.65 -10.09 17.68
C ALA A 716 -36.02 -9.56 19.08
N ASN A 717 -35.98 -10.39 20.11
CA ASN A 717 -36.55 -10.06 21.43
C ASN A 717 -35.53 -9.52 22.43
N LYS A 718 -34.31 -10.09 22.45
CA LYS A 718 -33.27 -9.71 23.43
C LYS A 718 -32.36 -8.63 22.89
N ILE A 719 -31.74 -8.88 21.74
CA ILE A 719 -30.72 -7.99 21.15
C ILE A 719 -31.37 -6.79 20.46
N LYS A 720 -32.49 -7.02 19.77
CA LYS A 720 -33.25 -6.02 19.01
C LYS A 720 -32.45 -5.35 17.88
N ALA A 721 -31.49 -6.07 17.31
CA ALA A 721 -30.72 -5.64 16.15
C ALA A 721 -31.60 -5.53 14.90
N LEU A 722 -31.18 -4.67 13.95
CA LEU A 722 -31.77 -4.61 12.62
C LEU A 722 -31.32 -5.84 11.83
N THR A 723 -32.22 -6.80 11.61
CA THR A 723 -31.89 -8.13 11.10
C THR A 723 -32.58 -8.43 9.77
N LEU A 724 -31.80 -8.79 8.76
CA LEU A 724 -32.29 -9.43 7.54
C LEU A 724 -32.00 -10.93 7.64
N PHE A 725 -33.06 -11.75 7.70
CA PHE A 725 -32.95 -13.17 7.95
C PHE A 725 -33.48 -13.95 6.74
N ALA A 726 -32.62 -14.29 5.81
CA ALA A 726 -32.96 -15.13 4.67
C ALA A 726 -32.93 -16.60 5.06
N THR A 727 -34.00 -17.32 4.70
CA THR A 727 -34.15 -18.72 5.06
C THR A 727 -34.87 -19.53 3.98
N HIS A 728 -34.61 -20.83 4.01
CA HIS A 728 -35.34 -21.83 3.24
C HIS A 728 -36.38 -22.57 4.10
N TYR A 729 -36.35 -22.38 5.42
CA TYR A 729 -37.33 -22.94 6.34
C TYR A 729 -38.61 -22.12 6.33
N PHE A 730 -39.66 -22.69 5.73
CA PHE A 730 -40.96 -22.01 5.63
C PHE A 730 -41.64 -21.86 6.99
N GLU A 731 -41.31 -22.71 7.95
CA GLU A 731 -41.80 -22.69 9.32
C GLU A 731 -41.50 -21.36 10.02
N LEU A 732 -40.37 -20.71 9.68
CA LEU A 732 -40.00 -19.40 10.24
C LEU A 732 -40.94 -18.26 9.79
N THR A 733 -41.77 -18.47 8.76
CA THR A 733 -42.79 -17.49 8.37
C THR A 733 -43.89 -17.31 9.41
N GLN A 734 -43.97 -18.19 10.42
CA GLN A 734 -44.88 -18.04 11.56
C GLN A 734 -44.35 -17.07 12.63
N LEU A 735 -43.08 -16.62 12.54
CA LEU A 735 -42.48 -15.74 13.55
C LEU A 735 -43.18 -14.39 13.71
N PRO A 736 -43.64 -13.69 12.64
CA PRO A 736 -44.37 -12.42 12.79
C PRO A 736 -45.65 -12.51 13.64
N GLU A 737 -46.30 -13.68 13.66
CA GLU A 737 -47.50 -13.90 14.50
C GLU A 737 -47.15 -14.10 15.98
N LYS A 738 -45.92 -14.50 16.27
CA LYS A 738 -45.45 -14.91 17.60
C LYS A 738 -44.53 -13.87 18.26
N MET A 739 -43.88 -13.01 17.48
CA MET A 739 -42.82 -12.12 17.96
C MET A 739 -43.02 -10.69 17.45
N GLU A 740 -43.03 -9.74 18.38
CA GLU A 740 -43.09 -8.32 18.06
C GLU A 740 -41.84 -7.89 17.29
N GLY A 741 -42.00 -7.06 16.25
CA GLY A 741 -40.88 -6.52 15.50
C GLY A 741 -40.37 -7.39 14.36
N VAL A 742 -40.99 -8.55 14.14
CA VAL A 742 -40.67 -9.46 13.02
C VAL A 742 -41.73 -9.31 11.93
N ALA A 743 -41.31 -9.26 10.67
CA ALA A 743 -42.20 -9.24 9.52
C ALA A 743 -41.71 -10.17 8.41
N ASN A 744 -42.64 -10.72 7.61
CA ASN A 744 -42.29 -11.51 6.44
C ASN A 744 -42.15 -10.61 5.21
N VAL A 745 -41.14 -10.92 4.40
CA VAL A 745 -41.01 -10.47 3.02
C VAL A 745 -40.59 -11.65 2.15
N HIS A 746 -40.81 -11.57 0.86
CA HIS A 746 -40.36 -12.59 -0.07
C HIS A 746 -39.92 -12.00 -1.41
N LEU A 747 -39.07 -12.73 -2.12
CA LEU A 747 -38.76 -12.41 -3.51
C LEU A 747 -39.70 -13.17 -4.42
N ASP A 748 -40.37 -12.43 -5.30
CA ASP A 748 -41.44 -12.93 -6.14
C ASP A 748 -40.92 -13.82 -7.28
N ALA A 749 -41.71 -14.84 -7.59
CA ALA A 749 -41.44 -15.79 -8.65
C ALA A 749 -42.75 -16.25 -9.30
N LEU A 750 -42.81 -16.11 -10.62
CA LEU A 750 -43.96 -16.49 -11.43
C LEU A 750 -43.71 -17.84 -12.08
N GLU A 751 -44.61 -18.79 -11.85
CA GLU A 751 -44.65 -20.03 -12.62
C GLU A 751 -45.48 -19.82 -13.88
N HIS A 752 -44.87 -20.09 -15.04
CA HIS A 752 -45.57 -20.06 -16.33
C HIS A 752 -45.45 -21.44 -17.00
N GLY A 753 -46.46 -22.29 -16.79
CA GLY A 753 -46.44 -23.67 -17.26
C GLY A 753 -45.35 -24.50 -16.55
N ASP A 754 -44.36 -24.96 -17.31
CA ASP A 754 -43.26 -25.80 -16.81
C ASP A 754 -42.00 -25.01 -16.42
N THR A 755 -41.99 -23.68 -16.59
CA THR A 755 -40.84 -22.81 -16.28
C THR A 755 -41.15 -21.85 -15.14
N ILE A 756 -40.09 -21.46 -14.42
CA ILE A 756 -40.13 -20.47 -13.35
C ILE A 756 -39.37 -19.22 -13.80
N ALA A 757 -40.01 -18.06 -13.67
CA ALA A 757 -39.39 -16.75 -13.90
C ALA A 757 -39.15 -16.08 -12.55
N PHE A 758 -37.90 -15.67 -12.30
CA PHE A 758 -37.54 -14.92 -11.10
C PHE A 758 -37.74 -13.44 -11.37
N MET A 759 -38.65 -12.80 -10.63
CA MET A 759 -38.97 -11.38 -10.85
C MET A 759 -37.98 -10.46 -10.14
N HIS A 760 -37.20 -10.99 -9.20
CA HIS A 760 -36.23 -10.26 -8.37
C HIS A 760 -36.82 -9.05 -7.62
N SER A 761 -38.15 -9.04 -7.44
CA SER A 761 -38.90 -8.00 -6.74
C SER A 761 -39.27 -8.48 -5.34
N VAL A 762 -39.02 -7.65 -4.33
CA VAL A 762 -39.36 -7.89 -2.93
C VAL A 762 -40.79 -7.45 -2.68
N GLN A 763 -41.58 -8.36 -2.12
CA GLN A 763 -42.97 -8.15 -1.76
C GLN A 763 -43.19 -8.40 -0.26
N ASP A 764 -44.13 -7.68 0.35
CA ASP A 764 -44.54 -7.93 1.73
C ASP A 764 -45.29 -9.26 1.85
N GLY A 765 -45.16 -9.91 3.01
CA GLY A 765 -45.75 -11.21 3.28
C GLY A 765 -44.82 -12.38 2.96
N ALA A 766 -45.25 -13.58 3.34
CA ALA A 766 -44.52 -14.81 3.02
C ALA A 766 -44.81 -15.25 1.58
N ALA A 767 -43.87 -15.96 0.95
CA ALA A 767 -44.12 -16.58 -0.34
C ALA A 767 -45.34 -17.55 -0.24
N SER A 768 -46.17 -17.60 -1.29
CA SER A 768 -47.38 -18.46 -1.29
C SER A 768 -47.07 -19.96 -1.22
N LYS A 769 -45.88 -20.38 -1.69
CA LYS A 769 -45.37 -21.76 -1.63
C LYS A 769 -43.84 -21.79 -1.79
N SER A 770 -43.24 -22.95 -1.48
CA SER A 770 -41.83 -23.22 -1.80
C SER A 770 -41.69 -23.72 -3.24
N TYR A 771 -40.74 -23.15 -3.98
CA TYR A 771 -40.51 -23.42 -5.41
C TYR A 771 -39.40 -24.46 -5.66
N GLY A 772 -38.98 -25.21 -4.64
CA GLY A 772 -37.87 -26.18 -4.79
C GLY A 772 -38.09 -27.20 -5.92
N LEU A 773 -39.33 -27.65 -6.13
CA LEU A 773 -39.69 -28.56 -7.22
C LEU A 773 -39.59 -27.92 -8.61
N ALA A 774 -39.97 -26.65 -8.74
CA ALA A 774 -39.88 -25.91 -10.00
C ALA A 774 -38.41 -25.65 -10.38
N VAL A 775 -37.55 -25.32 -9.40
CA VAL A 775 -36.10 -25.18 -9.62
C VAL A 775 -35.47 -26.53 -9.98
N ALA A 776 -35.86 -27.63 -9.33
CA ALA A 776 -35.38 -28.96 -9.67
C ALA A 776 -35.80 -29.40 -11.09
N ALA A 777 -37.02 -29.06 -11.51
CA ALA A 777 -37.50 -29.28 -12.88
C ALA A 777 -36.69 -28.46 -13.90
N LEU A 778 -36.38 -27.20 -13.60
CA LEU A 778 -35.52 -26.34 -14.43
C LEU A 778 -34.10 -26.92 -14.59
N ALA A 779 -33.57 -27.56 -13.53
CA ALA A 779 -32.29 -28.26 -13.56
C ALA A 779 -32.32 -29.62 -14.29
N GLY A 780 -33.48 -30.04 -14.83
CA GLY A 780 -33.63 -31.27 -15.61
C GLY A 780 -33.93 -32.54 -14.80
N CYS A 781 -34.35 -32.43 -13.54
CA CYS A 781 -34.76 -33.59 -12.75
C CYS A 781 -36.01 -34.24 -13.37
N ARG A 782 -36.01 -35.58 -13.50
CA ARG A 782 -37.12 -36.32 -14.10
C ARG A 782 -38.41 -36.12 -13.29
N LYS A 783 -39.48 -35.67 -13.95
CA LYS A 783 -40.84 -35.72 -13.40
C LYS A 783 -41.18 -37.19 -13.12
N ARG A 784 -41.50 -37.52 -11.87
CA ARG A 784 -42.02 -38.85 -11.48
C ARG A 784 -43.53 -38.81 -11.46
#